data_AF-A9BI16-F1
#
_entry.id   AF-A9BI16-F1
#
_cell.length_a   1.000
_cell.length_b   1.000
_cell.length_c   1.000
_cell.angle_alpha   90.00
_cell.angle_beta   90.00
_cell.angle_gamma   90.00
#
_symmetry.space_group_name_H-M   'P 1'
#
loop_
_entity.id
_entity.type
_entity.pdbx_description
1 polymer ?
#
loop_
_entity_poly.entity_id
_entity_poly.type
_entity_poly.pdbx_seq_one_letter_code
_entity_poly.pdbx_strand_id
1 'polypeptide(L)'
;MKRYLGLVTLFLFLASFVFSGTPSPNWEDQIIYFVMIDRFANGDTSNDVLTDSGIESGIVNSKYNGGDIQGLIDQLDYIKELGATAIWVTPPVANQWWDGSVNYGGYHGYWARDFKKVEEHFGDVELYKKFVEEAHKRGMYVIQDIVANHTGNFLIYKNGRYFLNNQSVPTNKPDQYPFNMNDYNDPEQRKLNVYHWPSEIKNPNQYNTEFSQLDDLNTENPLVIEALKDSYTFWIEEADIDGFRIDTAIYVPNEFWEEFLNGENGIYEIAQKVEKNDFLTYGEAWITPQPFTNVAEKSLNEYMEIGFNSMLDFPLQTDIKRVFKEGKPTSYLEYRLNQRETMYKDPSRMITFIDNHDMDRFLKGSDINSLKQALTFIFTIPGIPTIYYGTEQNFVETRAAMFEQGFASGGVDHFDTTTPTFQYIKELTELRKNIPTFRYGKVEVLFADELGPGPFIYKVKDESKSYIILMNTSSNKKHATDVDLGIDEGTILKPILVNNMINKEIVYSSPLNILLNAKAIGIFEVTNEINPVKEEDVSVEITNLEEGQTFSENFVLKGTASNAKSIQVIVDREEKEYAKINLTQKQNEPWEIPINISDFTPGQHNIFVKAYGRTPLIVDYSESYNINFEIPMVTLKIVEDSLGDDKGPNGTYSYPKDPTFNKQMDIKEVELIQIGTMLRMVVTMENVTDIWNPANGFDHVTFQIYFDDPDKKGAVELPFQNATMPNSLDWDYEVYATGWGISLFSSENSSANKYGDPITPAPTTQVNKQENKITFMIPLSTLDTSDLSGWTIYITTYDYDGIEGVLRPLSPNGGPWSFGGGNPTDPKIMDDVLIKIE
;
A
#
# COMPACT_ATOMS: atom_id res chain seq x y z
N MET A 1 13.67 86.34 27.26
CA MET A 1 12.79 85.31 27.84
C MET A 1 12.46 84.33 26.73
N LYS A 2 12.79 83.04 26.94
CA LYS A 2 12.27 81.79 26.34
C LYS A 2 11.21 81.97 25.23
N ARG A 3 11.25 81.34 24.05
CA ARG A 3 11.40 79.88 23.77
C ARG A 3 11.19 79.62 22.24
N TYR A 4 11.67 78.47 21.76
CA TYR A 4 11.40 77.76 20.47
C TYR A 4 12.02 78.29 19.16
N LEU A 5 12.97 77.55 18.58
CA LEU A 5 12.70 76.49 17.57
C LEU A 5 14.03 75.80 17.22
N GLY A 6 14.21 74.55 17.66
CA GLY A 6 15.25 73.66 17.16
C GLY A 6 14.60 72.65 16.23
N LEU A 7 14.87 72.74 14.93
CA LEU A 7 14.56 71.67 13.98
C LEU A 7 15.63 70.58 14.12
N VAL A 8 15.21 69.41 14.59
CA VAL A 8 15.95 68.15 14.43
C VAL A 8 15.25 67.39 13.32
N THR A 9 15.95 67.20 12.21
CA THR A 9 15.54 66.32 11.11
C THR A 9 15.86 64.88 11.53
N LEU A 10 14.84 64.10 11.90
CA LEU A 10 14.96 62.67 12.14
C LEU A 10 14.53 61.94 10.86
N PHE A 11 15.50 61.36 10.14
CA PHE A 11 15.21 60.38 9.07
C PHE A 11 14.76 59.08 9.74
N LEU A 12 13.47 58.74 9.61
CA LEU A 12 12.97 57.40 9.87
C LEU A 12 13.37 56.51 8.69
N PHE A 13 14.35 55.63 8.91
CA PHE A 13 14.47 54.41 8.11
C PHE A 13 13.38 53.45 8.62
N LEU A 14 12.24 53.37 7.91
CA LEU A 14 11.42 52.17 7.96
C LEU A 14 12.19 51.10 7.18
N ALA A 15 12.88 50.22 7.89
CA ALA A 15 13.24 48.93 7.32
C ALA A 15 11.93 48.13 7.26
N SER A 16 11.32 48.08 6.08
CA SER A 16 10.36 47.04 5.74
C SER A 16 11.14 45.72 5.76
N PHE A 17 11.04 44.97 6.86
CA PHE A 17 11.41 43.57 6.87
C PHE A 17 10.50 42.88 5.87
N VAL A 18 11.04 42.57 4.69
CA VAL A 18 10.41 41.63 3.77
C VAL A 18 10.54 40.27 4.46
N PHE A 19 9.41 39.62 4.74
CA PHE A 19 9.42 38.25 5.24
C PHE A 19 10.15 37.37 4.22
N SER A 20 11.20 36.69 4.66
CA SER A 20 11.95 35.72 3.88
C SER A 20 11.64 34.36 4.46
N GLY A 21 10.99 33.52 3.67
CA GLY A 21 10.64 32.17 4.10
C GLY A 21 11.88 31.28 4.24
N THR A 22 11.69 30.12 4.84
CA THR A 22 12.71 29.07 4.88
C THR A 22 12.96 28.55 3.47
N PRO A 23 14.20 28.60 2.93
CA PRO A 23 14.46 28.16 1.56
C PRO A 23 14.14 26.67 1.35
N SER A 24 13.69 26.32 0.15
CA SER A 24 13.39 24.94 -0.23
C SER A 24 14.62 24.03 -0.05
N PRO A 25 14.45 22.81 0.51
CA PRO A 25 15.52 21.83 0.55
C PRO A 25 15.80 21.26 -0.84
N ASN A 26 16.86 20.46 -0.93
CA ASN A 26 16.89 19.39 -1.91
C ASN A 26 15.88 18.32 -1.46
N TRP A 27 14.78 18.15 -2.20
CA TRP A 27 13.69 17.27 -1.79
C TRP A 27 14.05 15.78 -1.84
N GLU A 28 14.96 15.41 -2.75
CA GLU A 28 15.43 14.03 -2.92
C GLU A 28 16.23 13.53 -1.69
N ASP A 29 16.74 14.46 -0.89
CA ASP A 29 17.38 14.22 0.41
C ASP A 29 16.40 13.98 1.55
N GLN A 30 15.13 14.33 1.38
CA GLN A 30 14.17 14.34 2.47
C GLN A 30 13.56 12.97 2.72
N ILE A 31 13.11 12.77 3.96
CA ILE A 31 12.33 11.62 4.40
C ILE A 31 11.06 12.18 5.04
N ILE A 32 9.92 11.86 4.47
CA ILE A 32 8.62 12.39 4.90
C ILE A 32 8.03 11.48 5.97
N TYR A 33 7.53 12.07 7.04
CA TYR A 33 6.69 11.41 8.03
C TYR A 33 5.25 11.96 7.88
N PHE A 34 4.33 11.10 7.46
CA PHE A 34 2.94 11.47 7.17
C PHE A 34 2.06 11.27 8.40
N VAL A 35 1.43 12.35 8.86
CA VAL A 35 0.68 12.45 10.11
C VAL A 35 -0.76 12.89 9.85
N MET A 36 -1.70 12.18 10.50
CA MET A 36 -3.08 12.66 10.67
C MET A 36 -3.18 13.36 12.02
N ILE A 37 -3.46 14.67 12.01
CA ILE A 37 -3.37 15.53 13.21
C ILE A 37 -4.22 14.96 14.36
N ASP A 38 -5.52 14.67 14.11
CA ASP A 38 -6.48 14.13 15.08
C ASP A 38 -6.06 12.80 15.72
N ARG A 39 -5.18 12.03 15.07
CA ARG A 39 -4.80 10.67 15.48
C ARG A 39 -3.40 10.57 16.04
N PHE A 40 -2.64 11.66 16.05
CA PHE A 40 -1.23 11.63 16.42
C PHE A 40 -1.00 11.88 17.91
N ALA A 41 -1.28 13.08 18.41
CA ALA A 41 -1.05 13.38 19.82
C ALA A 41 -2.02 14.46 20.30
N ASN A 42 -2.61 14.26 21.48
CA ASN A 42 -3.47 15.23 22.15
C ASN A 42 -2.62 16.05 23.14
N GLY A 43 -2.38 17.32 22.81
CA GLY A 43 -1.59 18.25 23.62
C GLY A 43 -2.43 19.28 24.37
N ASP A 44 -3.68 19.51 23.95
CA ASP A 44 -4.61 20.45 24.58
C ASP A 44 -6.05 19.90 24.60
N THR A 45 -6.34 19.09 25.63
CA THR A 45 -7.70 18.55 25.88
C THR A 45 -8.83 19.60 25.98
N SER A 46 -8.54 20.90 26.05
CA SER A 46 -9.58 21.94 26.11
C SER A 46 -10.28 22.19 24.76
N ASN A 47 -9.72 21.70 23.65
CA ASN A 47 -10.31 21.78 22.32
C ASN A 47 -10.94 20.45 21.82
N ASP A 48 -10.92 19.39 22.63
CA ASP A 48 -11.43 18.06 22.25
C ASP A 48 -12.95 18.02 21.98
N VAL A 49 -13.71 18.87 22.67
CA VAL A 49 -15.17 18.89 22.64
C VAL A 49 -15.64 20.33 22.53
N LEU A 50 -16.19 20.70 21.38
CA LEU A 50 -16.59 22.08 21.07
C LEU A 50 -18.10 22.28 21.02
N THR A 51 -18.89 21.21 20.96
CA THR A 51 -20.35 21.29 21.10
C THR A 51 -20.81 20.92 22.51
N ASP A 52 -21.90 21.55 22.97
CA ASP A 52 -22.57 21.17 24.23
C ASP A 52 -22.97 19.68 24.28
N SER A 53 -23.16 19.05 23.11
CA SER A 53 -23.57 17.65 22.98
C SER A 53 -22.41 16.66 22.92
N GLY A 54 -21.20 17.10 22.56
CA GLY A 54 -20.06 16.25 22.23
C GLY A 54 -20.35 15.25 21.09
N ILE A 55 -21.23 15.60 20.15
CA ILE A 55 -21.60 14.69 19.06
C ILE A 55 -20.42 14.41 18.12
N GLU A 56 -19.55 15.39 17.93
CA GLU A 56 -18.38 15.40 17.06
C GLU A 56 -17.18 14.64 17.64
N SER A 57 -17.15 14.42 18.95
CA SER A 57 -15.98 13.88 19.66
C SER A 57 -16.23 12.50 20.29
N GLY A 58 -15.20 11.67 20.36
CA GLY A 58 -15.20 10.39 21.05
C GLY A 58 -14.17 9.39 20.52
N ILE A 59 -13.92 8.32 21.30
CA ILE A 59 -12.90 7.28 21.04
C ILE A 59 -13.40 6.25 20.02
N VAL A 60 -13.87 6.73 18.87
CA VAL A 60 -14.35 5.92 17.74
C VAL A 60 -13.84 6.53 16.44
N ASN A 61 -13.74 5.69 15.41
CA ASN A 61 -13.14 6.12 14.16
C ASN A 61 -13.91 7.24 13.44
N SER A 62 -15.24 7.33 13.61
CA SER A 62 -16.07 8.32 12.91
C SER A 62 -16.10 9.71 13.56
N LYS A 63 -15.24 9.98 14.54
CA LYS A 63 -15.26 11.20 15.36
C LYS A 63 -13.86 11.77 15.57
N TYR A 64 -13.79 13.01 16.03
CA TYR A 64 -12.57 13.60 16.57
C TYR A 64 -12.15 12.85 17.83
N ASN A 65 -10.88 12.49 17.91
CA ASN A 65 -10.28 11.76 19.03
C ASN A 65 -9.45 12.69 19.94
N GLY A 66 -9.17 13.91 19.47
CA GLY A 66 -8.51 14.97 20.24
C GLY A 66 -7.05 15.19 19.90
N GLY A 67 -6.51 14.57 18.85
CA GLY A 67 -5.17 14.91 18.38
C GLY A 67 -5.13 16.34 17.82
N ASP A 68 -4.08 17.09 18.14
CA ASP A 68 -4.01 18.52 17.84
C ASP A 68 -2.59 19.00 17.49
N ILE A 69 -2.45 20.27 17.10
CA ILE A 69 -1.17 20.85 16.68
C ILE A 69 -0.20 20.97 17.87
N GLN A 70 -0.68 21.21 19.09
CA GLN A 70 0.20 21.28 20.26
C GLN A 70 0.80 19.91 20.58
N GLY A 71 0.02 18.84 20.49
CA GLY A 71 0.51 17.47 20.62
C GLY A 71 1.50 17.11 19.52
N LEU A 72 1.25 17.54 18.27
CA LEU A 72 2.22 17.38 17.18
C LEU A 72 3.54 18.12 17.47
N ILE A 73 3.49 19.36 17.98
CA ILE A 73 4.67 20.11 18.43
C ILE A 73 5.43 19.33 19.51
N ASP A 74 4.73 18.79 20.49
CA ASP A 74 5.31 18.06 21.62
C ASP A 74 6.05 16.77 21.17
N GLN A 75 5.66 16.21 20.02
CA GLN A 75 6.22 14.97 19.46
C GLN A 75 7.18 15.19 18.28
N LEU A 76 7.57 16.43 17.97
CA LEU A 76 8.56 16.70 16.90
C LEU A 76 9.91 16.02 17.14
N ASP A 77 10.32 15.86 18.41
CA ASP A 77 11.58 15.19 18.74
C ASP A 77 11.52 13.68 18.49
N TYR A 78 10.36 13.05 18.66
CA TYR A 78 10.12 11.64 18.30
C TYR A 78 10.27 11.43 16.79
N ILE A 79 9.63 12.28 15.97
CA ILE A 79 9.71 12.25 14.50
C ILE A 79 11.16 12.42 14.04
N LYS A 80 11.86 13.39 14.64
CA LYS A 80 13.27 13.64 14.35
C LYS A 80 14.17 12.48 14.77
N GLU A 81 13.91 11.86 15.91
CA GLU A 81 14.68 10.72 16.40
C GLU A 81 14.55 9.48 15.50
N LEU A 82 13.36 9.27 14.92
CA LEU A 82 13.14 8.25 13.88
C LEU A 82 13.98 8.53 12.63
N GLY A 83 14.31 9.80 12.38
CA GLY A 83 15.18 10.25 11.31
C GLY A 83 14.45 10.91 10.14
N ALA A 84 13.16 11.21 10.26
CA ALA A 84 12.46 12.03 9.28
C ALA A 84 13.00 13.46 9.23
N THR A 85 12.86 14.10 8.07
CA THR A 85 13.32 15.48 7.82
C THR A 85 12.25 16.35 7.17
N ALA A 86 11.08 15.77 6.89
CA ALA A 86 9.89 16.50 6.49
C ALA A 86 8.65 15.86 7.14
N ILE A 87 7.61 16.65 7.35
CA ILE A 87 6.34 16.22 7.92
C ILE A 87 5.26 16.56 6.91
N TRP A 88 4.49 15.57 6.48
CA TRP A 88 3.23 15.79 5.76
C TRP A 88 2.11 15.71 6.77
N VAL A 89 1.30 16.76 6.89
CA VAL A 89 0.09 16.76 7.73
C VAL A 89 -1.17 16.75 6.86
N THR A 90 -2.18 15.97 7.26
CA THR A 90 -3.55 16.08 6.71
C THR A 90 -4.06 17.53 6.76
N PRO A 91 -5.11 17.90 5.99
CA PRO A 91 -5.44 19.32 5.85
C PRO A 91 -5.77 19.95 7.21
N PRO A 92 -5.07 21.02 7.62
CA PRO A 92 -5.26 21.63 8.94
C PRO A 92 -6.43 22.61 8.98
N VAL A 93 -7.09 22.82 7.84
CA VAL A 93 -8.04 23.91 7.64
C VAL A 93 -9.35 23.68 8.41
N ALA A 94 -10.16 24.71 8.61
CA ALA A 94 -11.43 24.57 9.33
C ALA A 94 -12.40 23.65 8.57
N ASN A 95 -12.97 22.67 9.28
CA ASN A 95 -13.75 21.58 8.70
C ASN A 95 -15.22 21.57 9.16
N GLN A 96 -16.02 20.80 8.45
CA GLN A 96 -17.30 20.28 8.95
C GLN A 96 -17.01 19.29 10.09
N TRP A 97 -17.28 19.69 11.32
CA TRP A 97 -17.04 18.85 12.50
C TRP A 97 -17.86 17.56 12.48
N TRP A 98 -19.13 17.66 12.06
CA TRP A 98 -20.04 16.52 12.03
C TRP A 98 -21.05 16.66 10.89
N ASP A 99 -21.28 15.57 10.16
CA ASP A 99 -22.40 15.42 9.23
C ASP A 99 -23.41 14.40 9.77
N GLY A 100 -24.51 14.89 10.33
CA GLY A 100 -25.59 14.02 10.83
C GLY A 100 -26.32 13.23 9.75
N SER A 101 -26.17 13.59 8.46
CA SER A 101 -26.81 12.88 7.36
C SER A 101 -26.16 11.52 7.08
N VAL A 102 -24.84 11.42 7.34
CA VAL A 102 -24.04 10.19 7.21
C VAL A 102 -23.50 9.66 8.55
N ASN A 103 -23.70 10.40 9.64
CA ASN A 103 -23.21 10.09 11.00
C ASN A 103 -21.68 9.92 11.10
N TYR A 104 -20.95 10.89 10.55
CA TYR A 104 -19.49 10.86 10.50
C TYR A 104 -18.93 12.27 10.67
N GLY A 105 -17.73 12.40 11.24
CA GLY A 105 -17.07 13.67 11.53
C GLY A 105 -15.88 13.96 10.61
N GLY A 106 -15.63 15.23 10.32
CA GLY A 106 -14.54 15.68 9.43
C GLY A 106 -13.15 15.73 10.06
N TYR A 107 -12.86 14.85 11.03
CA TYR A 107 -11.59 14.81 11.79
C TYR A 107 -10.34 14.61 10.90
N HIS A 108 -10.54 14.08 9.70
CA HIS A 108 -9.48 13.79 8.74
C HIS A 108 -9.01 15.03 7.98
N GLY A 109 -9.75 16.15 8.03
CA GLY A 109 -9.35 17.43 7.43
C GLY A 109 -9.89 17.75 6.03
N TYR A 110 -10.46 16.76 5.34
CA TYR A 110 -10.88 16.86 3.93
C TYR A 110 -12.26 17.50 3.67
N TRP A 111 -13.00 17.93 4.70
CA TRP A 111 -14.33 18.54 4.59
C TRP A 111 -14.30 20.03 4.91
N ALA A 112 -13.47 20.76 4.17
CA ALA A 112 -13.22 22.17 4.44
C ALA A 112 -14.51 23.01 4.43
N ARG A 113 -14.58 23.97 5.34
CA ARG A 113 -15.58 25.07 5.36
C ARG A 113 -14.94 26.45 5.26
N ASP A 114 -13.65 26.57 5.59
CA ASP A 114 -12.84 27.77 5.43
C ASP A 114 -11.37 27.35 5.26
N PHE A 115 -10.82 27.57 4.07
CA PHE A 115 -9.48 27.15 3.67
C PHE A 115 -8.36 28.04 4.25
N LYS A 116 -8.69 29.16 4.92
CA LYS A 116 -7.70 30.08 5.53
C LYS A 116 -7.74 30.13 7.06
N LYS A 117 -8.58 29.30 7.68
CA LYS A 117 -8.60 29.10 9.14
C LYS A 117 -8.12 27.70 9.45
N VAL A 118 -7.57 27.52 10.65
CA VAL A 118 -7.27 26.21 11.21
C VAL A 118 -8.53 25.63 11.84
N GLU A 119 -8.69 24.31 11.78
CA GLU A 119 -9.71 23.55 12.51
C GLU A 119 -9.59 23.77 14.02
N GLU A 120 -10.69 24.16 14.66
CA GLU A 120 -10.69 24.55 16.06
C GLU A 120 -10.33 23.41 17.02
N HIS A 121 -10.63 22.15 16.64
CA HIS A 121 -10.17 20.98 17.39
C HIS A 121 -8.64 20.80 17.30
N PHE A 122 -7.98 21.35 16.29
CA PHE A 122 -6.52 21.26 16.14
C PHE A 122 -5.79 22.47 16.75
N GLY A 123 -6.46 23.63 16.83
CA GLY A 123 -5.92 24.86 17.38
C GLY A 123 -6.30 26.10 16.56
N ASP A 124 -5.32 26.97 16.31
CA ASP A 124 -5.51 28.19 15.53
C ASP A 124 -4.32 28.46 14.58
N VAL A 125 -4.44 29.49 13.74
CA VAL A 125 -3.41 29.87 12.76
C VAL A 125 -2.08 30.21 13.43
N GLU A 126 -2.08 30.84 14.59
CA GLU A 126 -0.84 31.21 15.29
C GLU A 126 -0.14 29.97 15.86
N LEU A 127 -0.90 28.98 16.33
CA LEU A 127 -0.36 27.69 16.75
C LEU A 127 0.19 26.90 15.55
N TYR A 128 -0.48 26.93 14.39
CA TYR A 128 0.04 26.30 13.17
C TYR A 128 1.35 26.93 12.69
N LYS A 129 1.44 28.27 12.71
CA LYS A 129 2.69 29.01 12.45
C LYS A 129 3.80 28.60 13.40
N LYS A 130 3.49 28.50 14.70
CA LYS A 130 4.42 28.03 15.71
C LYS A 130 4.87 26.59 15.45
N PHE A 131 3.99 25.71 14.98
CA PHE A 131 4.35 24.34 14.59
C PHE A 131 5.38 24.34 13.45
N VAL A 132 5.14 25.10 12.39
CA VAL A 132 6.09 25.23 11.28
C VAL A 132 7.43 25.79 11.76
N GLU A 133 7.41 26.85 12.58
CA GLU A 133 8.62 27.42 13.18
C GLU A 133 9.41 26.39 14.02
N GLU A 134 8.73 25.59 14.85
CA GLU A 134 9.34 24.57 15.69
C GLU A 134 9.87 23.37 14.89
N ALA A 135 9.24 23.04 13.76
CA ALA A 135 9.75 22.06 12.79
C ALA A 135 11.02 22.57 12.11
N HIS A 136 11.03 23.82 11.62
CA HIS A 136 12.21 24.44 11.00
C HIS A 136 13.39 24.57 11.96
N LYS A 137 13.16 24.92 13.25
CA LYS A 137 14.20 24.92 14.30
C LYS A 137 14.86 23.56 14.48
N ARG A 138 14.16 22.48 14.14
CA ARG A 138 14.65 21.10 14.19
C ARG A 138 15.25 20.63 12.87
N GLY A 139 15.26 21.48 11.83
CA GLY A 139 15.72 21.14 10.49
C GLY A 139 14.74 20.25 9.74
N MET A 140 13.45 20.37 10.04
CA MET A 140 12.38 19.64 9.36
C MET A 140 11.51 20.60 8.56
N TYR A 141 11.01 20.14 7.41
CA TYR A 141 10.11 20.89 6.53
C TYR A 141 8.66 20.45 6.72
N VAL A 142 7.70 21.32 6.42
CA VAL A 142 6.26 21.05 6.56
C VAL A 142 5.58 21.06 5.20
N ILE A 143 4.98 19.92 4.85
CA ILE A 143 4.11 19.73 3.69
C ILE A 143 2.66 19.75 4.20
N GLN A 144 1.87 20.67 3.67
CA GLN A 144 0.46 20.77 3.99
C GLN A 144 -0.37 20.02 2.95
N ASP A 145 -1.30 19.19 3.40
CA ASP A 145 -2.31 18.63 2.50
C ASP A 145 -3.37 19.67 2.13
N ILE A 146 -3.76 19.72 0.86
CA ILE A 146 -4.73 20.68 0.32
C ILE A 146 -5.76 20.01 -0.58
N VAL A 147 -6.98 20.56 -0.56
CA VAL A 147 -8.13 20.06 -1.30
C VAL A 147 -8.64 21.14 -2.25
N ALA A 148 -8.51 20.94 -3.55
CA ALA A 148 -9.06 21.87 -4.55
C ALA A 148 -10.44 21.44 -5.06
N ASN A 149 -10.77 20.16 -4.91
CA ASN A 149 -11.94 19.56 -5.54
C ASN A 149 -13.27 19.96 -4.88
N HIS A 150 -13.34 19.95 -3.54
CA HIS A 150 -14.63 20.02 -2.84
C HIS A 150 -14.53 20.76 -1.49
N THR A 151 -15.69 21.11 -0.95
CA THR A 151 -15.88 21.42 0.48
C THR A 151 -16.49 20.22 1.23
N GLY A 152 -16.87 20.38 2.49
CA GLY A 152 -17.72 19.40 3.19
C GLY A 152 -19.09 19.22 2.54
N ASN A 153 -19.87 18.25 3.04
CA ASN A 153 -21.25 17.97 2.59
C ASN A 153 -22.22 18.97 3.24
N PHE A 154 -22.38 20.13 2.59
CA PHE A 154 -23.33 21.17 3.02
C PHE A 154 -24.57 21.25 2.13
N LEU A 155 -24.57 20.61 0.97
CA LEU A 155 -25.68 20.59 0.02
C LEU A 155 -26.30 19.19 -0.09
N ILE A 156 -27.59 19.08 0.23
CA ILE A 156 -28.34 17.82 0.06
C ILE A 156 -29.28 17.94 -1.14
N TYR A 157 -29.05 17.13 -2.17
CA TYR A 157 -29.96 16.95 -3.29
C TYR A 157 -30.81 15.68 -3.13
N LYS A 158 -32.13 15.84 -2.92
CA LYS A 158 -33.04 14.72 -2.69
C LYS A 158 -34.40 14.96 -3.32
N ASN A 159 -34.91 13.97 -4.05
CA ASN A 159 -36.22 14.00 -4.71
C ASN A 159 -36.41 15.23 -5.62
N GLY A 160 -35.37 15.61 -6.36
CA GLY A 160 -35.40 16.77 -7.27
C GLY A 160 -35.42 18.12 -6.57
N ARG A 161 -34.98 18.20 -5.30
CA ARG A 161 -34.96 19.43 -4.50
C ARG A 161 -33.65 19.55 -3.74
N TYR A 162 -33.22 20.79 -3.54
CA TYR A 162 -32.01 21.14 -2.80
C TYR A 162 -32.32 21.66 -1.41
N PHE A 163 -31.51 21.24 -0.44
CA PHE A 163 -31.57 21.68 0.95
C PHE A 163 -30.15 21.93 1.45
N LEU A 164 -29.98 22.96 2.29
CA LEU A 164 -28.78 23.05 3.11
C LEU A 164 -28.78 21.92 4.14
N ASN A 165 -27.61 21.36 4.42
CA ASN A 165 -27.41 20.33 5.42
C ASN A 165 -27.54 20.92 6.83
N ASN A 166 -28.76 21.05 7.33
CA ASN A 166 -29.03 21.54 8.68
C ASN A 166 -28.63 20.57 9.81
N GLN A 167 -28.11 19.38 9.46
CA GLN A 167 -27.52 18.44 10.41
C GLN A 167 -26.00 18.56 10.46
N SER A 168 -25.42 19.45 9.66
CA SER A 168 -24.01 19.78 9.67
C SER A 168 -23.66 20.67 10.86
N VAL A 169 -22.51 20.43 11.46
CA VAL A 169 -21.92 21.16 12.58
C VAL A 169 -20.52 21.63 12.15
N PRO A 170 -20.10 22.87 12.47
CA PRO A 170 -20.83 23.87 13.24
C PRO A 170 -21.85 24.67 12.43
N THR A 171 -21.73 24.65 11.10
CA THR A 171 -22.54 25.44 10.17
C THR A 171 -23.17 24.55 9.13
N ASN A 172 -24.26 25.02 8.51
CA ASN A 172 -24.94 24.31 7.42
C ASN A 172 -24.47 24.72 6.02
N LYS A 173 -23.36 25.48 5.95
CA LYS A 173 -22.68 25.92 4.72
C LYS A 173 -21.24 26.35 5.03
N PRO A 174 -20.37 26.45 4.01
CA PRO A 174 -19.04 27.03 4.17
C PRO A 174 -19.10 28.49 4.67
N ASP A 175 -18.02 28.94 5.30
CA ASP A 175 -17.90 30.30 5.84
C ASP A 175 -17.22 31.26 4.86
N GLN A 176 -16.19 30.76 4.16
CA GLN A 176 -15.35 31.55 3.27
C GLN A 176 -16.05 31.91 1.97
N TYR A 177 -15.93 33.17 1.52
CA TYR A 177 -16.35 33.57 0.17
C TYR A 177 -15.30 33.14 -0.87
N PRO A 178 -15.68 32.61 -2.04
CA PRO A 178 -17.04 32.47 -2.58
C PRO A 178 -17.73 31.14 -2.19
N PHE A 179 -17.05 30.23 -1.50
CA PHE A 179 -17.56 28.90 -1.15
C PHE A 179 -18.84 28.92 -0.31
N ASN A 180 -19.08 29.99 0.44
CA ASN A 180 -20.33 30.19 1.18
C ASN A 180 -21.56 30.50 0.29
N MET A 181 -21.38 30.59 -1.04
CA MET A 181 -22.43 30.74 -2.06
C MET A 181 -22.98 29.36 -2.48
N ASN A 182 -23.35 28.55 -1.50
CA ASN A 182 -23.73 27.14 -1.64
C ASN A 182 -25.24 26.87 -1.45
N ASP A 183 -26.09 27.89 -1.62
CA ASP A 183 -27.55 27.72 -1.62
C ASP A 183 -28.09 27.74 -3.05
N TYR A 184 -28.33 26.57 -3.63
CA TYR A 184 -28.92 26.45 -4.96
C TYR A 184 -30.26 27.19 -5.09
N ASN A 185 -31.04 27.32 -4.01
CA ASN A 185 -32.36 27.97 -4.07
C ASN A 185 -32.27 29.50 -4.17
N ASP A 186 -31.11 30.09 -3.85
CA ASP A 186 -30.82 31.50 -4.07
C ASP A 186 -30.44 31.75 -5.55
N PRO A 187 -31.25 32.50 -6.32
CA PRO A 187 -30.98 32.74 -7.73
C PRO A 187 -29.66 33.46 -8.02
N GLU A 188 -29.19 34.31 -7.11
CA GLU A 188 -27.93 35.02 -7.30
C GLU A 188 -26.73 34.08 -7.07
N GLN A 189 -26.80 33.21 -6.07
CA GLN A 189 -25.74 32.21 -5.81
C GLN A 189 -25.68 31.17 -6.94
N ARG A 190 -26.83 30.65 -7.38
CA ARG A 190 -26.89 29.74 -8.53
C ARG A 190 -26.28 30.36 -9.79
N LYS A 191 -26.45 31.67 -9.99
CA LYS A 191 -25.84 32.40 -11.11
C LYS A 191 -24.33 32.57 -10.97
N LEU A 192 -23.80 32.65 -9.75
CA LEU A 192 -22.34 32.67 -9.52
C LEU A 192 -21.69 31.34 -9.91
N ASN A 193 -22.44 30.23 -9.85
CA ASN A 193 -22.03 28.91 -10.33
C ASN A 193 -20.70 28.44 -9.72
N VAL A 194 -20.57 28.59 -8.40
CA VAL A 194 -19.38 28.21 -7.60
C VAL A 194 -19.24 26.69 -7.48
N TYR A 195 -20.34 25.95 -7.59
CA TYR A 195 -20.41 24.51 -7.46
C TYR A 195 -20.97 23.85 -8.71
N HIS A 196 -20.60 22.59 -8.95
CA HIS A 196 -21.30 21.72 -9.88
C HIS A 196 -22.59 21.20 -9.23
N TRP A 197 -23.73 21.75 -9.64
CA TRP A 197 -25.03 21.37 -9.04
C TRP A 197 -25.52 20.02 -9.59
N PRO A 198 -25.79 18.99 -8.76
CA PRO A 198 -26.12 17.63 -9.24
C PRO A 198 -27.27 17.53 -10.26
N SER A 199 -28.30 18.37 -10.16
CA SER A 199 -29.40 18.42 -11.13
C SER A 199 -29.02 18.98 -12.50
N GLU A 200 -27.90 19.70 -12.58
CA GLU A 200 -27.40 20.34 -13.80
C GLU A 200 -26.32 19.50 -14.49
N ILE A 201 -25.79 18.47 -13.82
CA ILE A 201 -24.85 17.49 -14.36
C ILE A 201 -25.57 16.59 -15.37
N LYS A 202 -25.43 16.92 -16.66
CA LYS A 202 -26.09 16.16 -17.75
C LYS A 202 -25.26 14.98 -18.25
N ASN A 203 -23.94 15.10 -18.17
CA ASN A 203 -22.98 14.12 -18.65
C ASN A 203 -21.90 13.95 -17.57
N PRO A 204 -22.23 13.31 -16.43
CA PRO A 204 -21.26 13.13 -15.35
C PRO A 204 -20.02 12.40 -15.87
N ASN A 205 -18.85 12.92 -15.50
CA ASN A 205 -17.55 12.30 -15.72
C ASN A 205 -16.69 12.51 -14.47
N GLN A 206 -15.42 12.11 -14.50
CA GLN A 206 -14.54 12.23 -13.33
C GLN A 206 -14.33 13.67 -12.83
N TYR A 207 -14.53 14.71 -13.65
CA TYR A 207 -14.28 16.11 -13.29
C TYR A 207 -15.51 16.94 -12.92
N ASN A 208 -16.71 16.40 -13.19
CA ASN A 208 -17.98 17.10 -12.98
C ASN A 208 -19.00 16.10 -12.46
N THR A 209 -18.72 15.59 -11.25
CA THR A 209 -19.54 14.62 -10.53
C THR A 209 -19.31 14.83 -9.04
N GLU A 210 -20.37 14.77 -8.24
CA GLU A 210 -20.24 14.73 -6.78
C GLU A 210 -19.51 13.45 -6.35
N PHE A 211 -18.33 13.62 -5.78
CA PHE A 211 -17.59 12.52 -5.16
C PHE A 211 -18.11 12.31 -3.74
N SER A 212 -18.72 11.15 -3.45
CA SER A 212 -19.19 10.78 -2.11
C SER A 212 -20.13 11.80 -1.42
N GLN A 213 -20.98 12.49 -2.21
CA GLN A 213 -21.89 13.56 -1.74
C GLN A 213 -21.18 14.83 -1.23
N LEU A 214 -19.88 14.98 -1.49
CA LEU A 214 -19.15 16.21 -1.18
C LEU A 214 -19.49 17.29 -2.20
N ASP A 215 -19.56 18.52 -1.74
CA ASP A 215 -19.98 19.66 -2.56
C ASP A 215 -18.85 20.02 -3.53
N ASP A 216 -19.00 19.60 -4.78
CA ASP A 216 -17.99 19.69 -5.84
C ASP A 216 -17.83 21.12 -6.36
N LEU A 217 -16.63 21.67 -6.21
CA LEU A 217 -16.31 23.04 -6.63
C LEU A 217 -16.17 23.10 -8.15
N ASN A 218 -16.79 24.11 -8.76
CA ASN A 218 -16.63 24.39 -10.18
C ASN A 218 -15.29 25.08 -10.41
N THR A 219 -14.25 24.27 -10.58
CA THR A 219 -12.85 24.71 -10.76
C THR A 219 -12.59 25.31 -12.14
N GLU A 220 -13.55 25.27 -13.07
CA GLU A 220 -13.52 26.04 -14.32
C GLU A 220 -13.95 27.50 -14.13
N ASN A 221 -14.52 27.86 -12.97
CA ASN A 221 -14.97 29.22 -12.68
C ASN A 221 -13.81 30.11 -12.22
N PRO A 222 -13.52 31.24 -12.91
CA PRO A 222 -12.42 32.14 -12.52
C PRO A 222 -12.51 32.66 -11.09
N LEU A 223 -13.72 32.84 -10.54
CA LEU A 223 -13.91 33.27 -9.16
C LEU A 223 -13.44 32.19 -8.16
N VAL A 224 -13.65 30.91 -8.50
CA VAL A 224 -13.22 29.75 -7.69
C VAL A 224 -11.71 29.58 -7.78
N ILE A 225 -11.15 29.66 -8.99
CA ILE A 225 -9.70 29.59 -9.23
C ILE A 225 -8.95 30.61 -8.36
N GLU A 226 -9.34 31.89 -8.45
CA GLU A 226 -8.68 32.97 -7.71
C GLU A 226 -8.86 32.82 -6.19
N ALA A 227 -10.02 32.33 -5.73
CA ALA A 227 -10.24 32.09 -4.32
C ALA A 227 -9.41 30.92 -3.78
N LEU A 228 -9.22 29.85 -4.55
CA LEU A 228 -8.37 28.73 -4.16
C LEU A 228 -6.89 29.15 -4.16
N LYS A 229 -6.44 29.92 -5.15
CA LYS A 229 -5.09 30.52 -5.13
C LYS A 229 -4.89 31.36 -3.87
N ASP A 230 -5.76 32.34 -3.61
CA ASP A 230 -5.71 33.19 -2.41
C ASP A 230 -5.71 32.38 -1.11
N SER A 231 -6.46 31.27 -1.08
CA SER A 231 -6.51 30.39 0.10
C SER A 231 -5.19 29.67 0.37
N TYR A 232 -4.53 29.18 -0.68
CA TYR A 232 -3.34 28.35 -0.52
C TYR A 232 -2.05 29.16 -0.51
N THR A 233 -2.00 30.30 -1.21
CA THR A 233 -0.88 31.23 -1.10
C THR A 233 -0.79 31.87 0.29
N PHE A 234 -1.93 32.05 0.97
CA PHE A 234 -1.97 32.49 2.38
C PHE A 234 -1.08 31.63 3.29
N TRP A 235 -1.11 30.30 3.16
CA TRP A 235 -0.31 29.43 4.02
C TRP A 235 1.19 29.54 3.73
N ILE A 236 1.57 29.78 2.47
CA ILE A 236 2.97 30.02 2.08
C ILE A 236 3.48 31.31 2.73
N GLU A 237 2.68 32.37 2.67
CA GLU A 237 3.06 33.71 3.14
C GLU A 237 2.99 33.85 4.66
N GLU A 238 1.95 33.27 5.29
CA GLU A 238 1.68 33.47 6.72
C GLU A 238 2.26 32.37 7.60
N ALA A 239 2.33 31.13 7.11
CA ALA A 239 2.78 29.97 7.87
C ALA A 239 4.12 29.38 7.44
N ASP A 240 4.73 29.89 6.36
CA ASP A 240 6.03 29.42 5.86
C ASP A 240 6.07 27.93 5.49
N ILE A 241 4.93 27.36 5.08
CA ILE A 241 4.89 25.95 4.63
C ILE A 241 5.84 25.72 3.46
N ASP A 242 6.33 24.49 3.30
CA ASP A 242 7.41 24.16 2.37
C ASP A 242 6.94 23.41 1.12
N GLY A 243 5.76 22.81 1.18
CA GLY A 243 5.17 22.10 0.05
C GLY A 243 3.69 21.79 0.24
N PHE A 244 3.07 21.32 -0.84
CA PHE A 244 1.71 20.84 -0.86
C PHE A 244 1.62 19.37 -1.31
N ARG A 245 0.90 18.55 -0.54
CA ARG A 245 0.24 17.35 -1.07
C ARG A 245 -1.13 17.78 -1.56
N ILE A 246 -1.47 17.44 -2.80
CA ILE A 246 -2.71 17.85 -3.44
C ILE A 246 -3.64 16.65 -3.52
N ASP A 247 -4.75 16.72 -2.81
CA ASP A 247 -5.79 15.70 -2.77
C ASP A 247 -6.51 15.55 -4.11
N THR A 248 -6.89 14.30 -4.44
CA THR A 248 -7.85 13.97 -5.50
C THR A 248 -7.58 14.64 -6.85
N ALA A 249 -6.31 14.72 -7.26
CA ALA A 249 -5.89 15.47 -8.44
C ALA A 249 -6.57 15.00 -9.74
N ILE A 250 -7.00 13.74 -9.79
CA ILE A 250 -7.71 13.12 -10.93
C ILE A 250 -9.16 13.56 -11.10
N TYR A 251 -9.74 14.18 -10.08
CA TYR A 251 -11.13 14.66 -10.08
C TYR A 251 -11.24 16.15 -10.44
N VAL A 252 -10.12 16.84 -10.67
CA VAL A 252 -10.10 18.25 -11.06
C VAL A 252 -9.54 18.39 -12.49
N PRO A 253 -10.15 19.23 -13.36
CA PRO A 253 -9.67 19.45 -14.73
C PRO A 253 -8.22 19.90 -14.81
N ASN A 254 -7.50 19.45 -15.84
CA ASN A 254 -6.10 19.78 -16.06
C ASN A 254 -5.85 21.29 -16.24
N GLU A 255 -6.79 22.02 -16.85
CA GLU A 255 -6.69 23.46 -17.07
C GLU A 255 -6.68 24.25 -15.75
N PHE A 256 -7.35 23.75 -14.71
CA PHE A 256 -7.29 24.36 -13.38
C PHE A 256 -5.86 24.29 -12.82
N TRP A 257 -5.21 23.13 -12.93
CA TRP A 257 -3.88 22.91 -12.36
C TRP A 257 -2.80 23.78 -13.00
N GLU A 258 -2.88 24.00 -14.32
CA GLU A 258 -1.95 24.91 -15.02
C GLU A 258 -2.05 26.32 -14.43
N GLU A 259 -3.26 26.85 -14.28
CA GLU A 259 -3.50 28.20 -13.75
C GLU A 259 -3.20 28.29 -12.24
N PHE A 260 -3.58 27.29 -11.45
CA PHE A 260 -3.37 27.25 -10.01
C PHE A 260 -1.88 27.21 -9.63
N LEU A 261 -1.09 26.37 -10.32
CA LEU A 261 0.33 26.18 -10.03
C LEU A 261 1.21 27.25 -10.69
N ASN A 262 1.02 27.48 -12.00
CA ASN A 262 1.92 28.28 -12.83
C ASN A 262 1.34 29.64 -13.26
N GLY A 263 0.03 29.87 -13.08
CA GLY A 263 -0.63 31.10 -13.48
C GLY A 263 -0.21 32.33 -12.66
N GLU A 264 -0.77 33.49 -13.02
CA GLU A 264 -0.50 34.74 -12.29
C GLU A 264 -0.98 34.61 -10.84
N ASN A 265 -0.12 34.99 -9.89
CA ASN A 265 -0.31 34.78 -8.45
C ASN A 265 -0.54 33.30 -8.07
N GLY A 266 -0.11 32.36 -8.91
CA GLY A 266 -0.14 30.93 -8.63
C GLY A 266 0.89 30.53 -7.57
N ILE A 267 0.84 29.26 -7.16
CA ILE A 267 1.63 28.70 -6.05
C ILE A 267 3.13 28.96 -6.23
N TYR A 268 3.69 28.66 -7.40
CA TYR A 268 5.14 28.80 -7.61
C TYR A 268 5.61 30.25 -7.65
N GLU A 269 4.79 31.18 -8.16
CA GLU A 269 5.14 32.60 -8.17
C GLU A 269 5.21 33.15 -6.73
N ILE A 270 4.24 32.80 -5.89
CA ILE A 270 4.23 33.22 -4.49
C ILE A 270 5.35 32.57 -3.69
N ALA A 271 5.59 31.27 -3.87
CA ALA A 271 6.70 30.59 -3.20
C ALA A 271 8.06 31.24 -3.54
N GLN A 272 8.28 31.60 -4.81
CA GLN A 272 9.50 32.32 -5.21
C GLN A 272 9.62 33.70 -4.56
N LYS A 273 8.52 34.43 -4.34
CA LYS A 273 8.52 35.74 -3.65
C LYS A 273 9.02 35.64 -2.21
N VAL A 274 8.87 34.48 -1.57
CA VAL A 274 9.37 34.20 -0.21
C VAL A 274 10.64 33.34 -0.20
N GLU A 275 11.38 33.31 -1.30
CA GLU A 275 12.67 32.58 -1.47
C GLU A 275 12.58 31.04 -1.50
N LYS A 276 11.38 30.46 -1.69
CA LYS A 276 11.17 29.02 -1.91
C LYS A 276 11.18 28.68 -3.39
N ASN A 277 12.40 28.55 -3.95
CA ASN A 277 12.59 28.35 -5.39
C ASN A 277 12.25 26.94 -5.91
N ASP A 278 12.16 25.94 -5.03
CA ASP A 278 11.75 24.56 -5.34
C ASP A 278 10.64 24.14 -4.36
N PHE A 279 9.52 24.85 -4.39
CA PHE A 279 8.35 24.52 -3.57
C PHE A 279 7.75 23.19 -4.05
N LEU A 280 7.69 22.19 -3.18
CA LEU A 280 7.23 20.86 -3.58
C LEU A 280 5.71 20.87 -3.75
N THR A 281 5.21 20.36 -4.87
CA THR A 281 3.79 20.04 -5.04
C THR A 281 3.67 18.64 -5.62
N TYR A 282 2.99 17.74 -4.91
CA TYR A 282 2.71 16.41 -5.41
C TYR A 282 1.24 16.06 -5.32
N GLY A 283 0.71 15.54 -6.43
CA GLY A 283 -0.68 15.11 -6.52
C GLY A 283 -0.90 13.69 -6.04
N GLU A 284 -2.08 13.45 -5.49
CA GLU A 284 -2.67 12.14 -5.36
C GLU A 284 -3.46 11.79 -6.61
N ALA A 285 -2.99 10.77 -7.32
CA ALA A 285 -3.67 10.20 -8.48
C ALA A 285 -3.71 8.68 -8.30
N TRP A 286 -4.77 8.20 -7.65
CA TRP A 286 -4.93 6.79 -7.33
C TRP A 286 -5.23 5.97 -8.58
N ILE A 287 -4.18 5.41 -9.17
CA ILE A 287 -4.29 4.53 -10.33
C ILE A 287 -3.60 3.22 -9.98
N THR A 288 -4.37 2.13 -9.89
CA THR A 288 -3.84 0.79 -9.61
C THR A 288 -3.57 0.06 -10.92
N PRO A 289 -2.30 -0.05 -11.38
CA PRO A 289 -1.99 -0.71 -12.64
C PRO A 289 -2.13 -2.23 -12.53
N GLN A 290 -2.56 -2.88 -13.61
CA GLN A 290 -2.39 -4.33 -13.75
C GLN A 290 -0.88 -4.68 -13.89
N PRO A 291 -0.44 -5.88 -13.49
CA PRO A 291 0.95 -6.30 -13.67
C PRO A 291 1.42 -6.12 -15.12
N PHE A 292 2.68 -5.70 -15.30
CA PHE A 292 3.29 -5.47 -16.62
C PHE A 292 2.58 -4.42 -17.49
N THR A 293 1.87 -3.47 -16.88
CA THR A 293 1.26 -2.33 -17.59
C THR A 293 1.81 -0.99 -17.08
N ASN A 294 1.92 -0.01 -17.99
CA ASN A 294 2.44 1.33 -17.72
C ASN A 294 1.41 2.45 -17.91
N VAL A 295 0.13 2.11 -17.76
CA VAL A 295 -0.97 3.08 -17.92
C VAL A 295 -0.91 4.14 -16.82
N ALA A 296 -0.58 3.73 -15.60
CA ALA A 296 -0.46 4.63 -14.46
C ALA A 296 0.68 5.66 -14.66
N GLU A 297 1.88 5.24 -15.05
CA GLU A 297 2.99 6.18 -15.29
C GLU A 297 2.69 7.20 -16.39
N LYS A 298 1.98 6.77 -17.46
CA LYS A 298 1.55 7.69 -18.52
C LYS A 298 0.66 8.79 -17.95
N SER A 299 -0.35 8.42 -17.16
CA SER A 299 -1.23 9.39 -16.52
C SER A 299 -0.49 10.29 -15.52
N LEU A 300 0.43 9.75 -14.73
CA LEU A 300 1.21 10.57 -13.78
C LEU A 300 2.14 11.57 -14.49
N ASN A 301 2.70 11.20 -15.65
CA ASN A 301 3.49 12.12 -16.46
C ASN A 301 2.68 13.30 -16.99
N GLU A 302 1.40 13.12 -17.33
CA GLU A 302 0.53 14.21 -17.78
C GLU A 302 0.43 15.31 -16.71
N TYR A 303 0.30 14.94 -15.43
CA TYR A 303 0.31 15.91 -14.32
C TYR A 303 1.65 16.64 -14.19
N MET A 304 2.77 15.93 -14.38
CA MET A 304 4.08 16.57 -14.33
C MET A 304 4.32 17.53 -15.51
N GLU A 305 3.72 17.28 -16.67
CA GLU A 305 3.76 18.19 -17.81
C GLU A 305 2.91 19.46 -17.58
N ILE A 306 1.82 19.36 -16.82
CA ILE A 306 0.93 20.48 -16.50
C ILE A 306 1.55 21.43 -15.46
N GLY A 307 2.41 20.92 -14.57
CA GLY A 307 3.11 21.76 -13.61
C GLY A 307 3.47 21.10 -12.30
N PHE A 308 2.93 19.92 -11.98
CA PHE A 308 3.33 19.20 -10.77
C PHE A 308 4.82 18.84 -10.85
N ASN A 309 5.58 19.04 -9.78
CA ASN A 309 7.00 18.68 -9.74
C ASN A 309 7.27 17.35 -9.02
N SER A 310 6.20 16.63 -8.66
CA SER A 310 6.21 15.29 -8.07
C SER A 310 4.78 14.70 -8.06
N MET A 311 4.64 13.40 -7.79
CA MET A 311 3.37 12.68 -7.61
C MET A 311 3.54 11.55 -6.57
N LEU A 312 2.45 11.12 -5.92
CA LEU A 312 2.42 9.86 -5.18
C LEU A 312 2.63 8.68 -6.13
N ASP A 313 3.61 7.82 -5.83
CA ASP A 313 3.99 6.70 -6.68
C ASP A 313 3.15 5.43 -6.43
N PHE A 314 1.84 5.55 -6.60
CA PHE A 314 0.90 4.43 -6.55
C PHE A 314 1.29 3.23 -7.44
N PRO A 315 1.77 3.41 -8.69
CA PRO A 315 2.22 2.27 -9.48
C PRO A 315 3.32 1.44 -8.79
N LEU A 316 4.30 2.08 -8.15
CA LEU A 316 5.32 1.37 -7.37
C LEU A 316 4.75 0.77 -6.10
N GLN A 317 3.95 1.52 -5.33
CA GLN A 317 3.34 1.03 -4.11
C GLN A 317 2.48 -0.23 -4.36
N THR A 318 1.76 -0.26 -5.48
CA THR A 318 0.95 -1.42 -5.89
C THR A 318 1.81 -2.67 -6.06
N ASP A 319 2.94 -2.58 -6.76
CA ASP A 319 3.82 -3.74 -7.00
C ASP A 319 4.67 -4.08 -5.76
N ILE A 320 5.00 -3.12 -4.89
CA ILE A 320 5.55 -3.36 -3.56
C ILE A 320 4.60 -4.24 -2.75
N LYS A 321 3.31 -3.90 -2.71
CA LYS A 321 2.28 -4.69 -2.03
C LYS A 321 2.18 -6.11 -2.62
N ARG A 322 2.07 -6.24 -3.94
CA ARG A 322 1.99 -7.55 -4.61
C ARG A 322 3.20 -8.43 -4.25
N VAL A 323 4.41 -7.89 -4.35
CA VAL A 323 5.62 -8.71 -4.19
C VAL A 323 5.93 -9.00 -2.73
N PHE A 324 5.99 -7.99 -1.88
CA PHE A 324 6.45 -8.17 -0.50
C PHE A 324 5.33 -8.63 0.44
N LYS A 325 4.10 -8.16 0.26
CA LYS A 325 2.95 -8.51 1.11
C LYS A 325 2.20 -9.75 0.59
N GLU A 326 1.90 -9.83 -0.71
CA GLU A 326 1.11 -10.94 -1.25
C GLU A 326 1.96 -12.12 -1.78
N GLY A 327 3.29 -11.95 -1.85
CA GLY A 327 4.21 -12.98 -2.34
C GLY A 327 4.07 -13.26 -3.85
N LYS A 328 3.83 -12.24 -4.66
CA LYS A 328 3.82 -12.34 -6.14
C LYS A 328 5.23 -12.31 -6.73
N PRO A 329 5.40 -12.65 -8.04
CA PRO A 329 6.70 -12.66 -8.70
C PRO A 329 7.46 -11.34 -8.58
N THR A 330 8.76 -11.42 -8.27
CA THR A 330 9.62 -10.24 -8.15
C THR A 330 9.85 -9.52 -9.47
N SER A 331 9.60 -10.17 -10.61
CA SER A 331 9.60 -9.54 -11.94
C SER A 331 8.57 -8.41 -12.07
N TYR A 332 7.57 -8.34 -11.20
CA TYR A 332 6.63 -7.20 -11.16
C TYR A 332 7.37 -5.92 -10.75
N LEU A 333 8.26 -6.00 -9.76
CA LEU A 333 9.11 -4.87 -9.36
C LEU A 333 10.17 -4.56 -10.41
N GLU A 334 10.72 -5.57 -11.09
CA GLU A 334 11.63 -5.34 -12.21
C GLU A 334 10.97 -4.49 -13.31
N TYR A 335 9.80 -4.93 -13.77
CA TYR A 335 9.02 -4.18 -14.74
C TYR A 335 8.79 -2.75 -14.26
N ARG A 336 8.34 -2.58 -13.01
CA ARG A 336 8.04 -1.28 -12.43
C ARG A 336 9.26 -0.36 -12.37
N LEU A 337 10.41 -0.85 -11.92
CA LEU A 337 11.64 -0.06 -11.87
C LEU A 337 12.09 0.34 -13.28
N ASN A 338 11.98 -0.56 -14.27
CA ASN A 338 12.26 -0.23 -15.66
C ASN A 338 11.30 0.85 -16.20
N GLN A 339 10.01 0.81 -15.86
CA GLN A 339 9.07 1.87 -16.23
C GLN A 339 9.41 3.19 -15.53
N ARG A 340 9.73 3.19 -14.23
CA ARG A 340 10.15 4.39 -13.49
C ARG A 340 11.33 5.09 -14.17
N GLU A 341 12.37 4.33 -14.55
CA GLU A 341 13.58 4.87 -15.19
C GLU A 341 13.35 5.37 -16.63
N THR A 342 12.41 4.77 -17.35
CA THR A 342 12.17 5.10 -18.77
C THR A 342 11.07 6.13 -18.99
N MET A 343 10.08 6.18 -18.11
CA MET A 343 8.87 6.99 -18.27
C MET A 343 8.96 8.30 -17.52
N TYR A 344 9.43 8.29 -16.26
CA TYR A 344 9.49 9.51 -15.46
C TYR A 344 10.68 10.37 -15.92
N LYS A 345 10.43 11.68 -16.02
CA LYS A 345 11.49 12.65 -16.31
C LYS A 345 12.57 12.63 -15.21
N ASP A 346 12.13 12.48 -13.96
CA ASP A 346 13.00 12.36 -12.81
C ASP A 346 12.35 11.44 -11.75
N PRO A 347 12.71 10.15 -11.69
CA PRO A 347 12.15 9.23 -10.70
C PRO A 347 12.53 9.59 -9.26
N SER A 348 13.57 10.41 -9.05
CA SER A 348 14.01 10.83 -7.71
C SER A 348 13.04 11.80 -7.03
N ARG A 349 12.17 12.46 -7.81
CA ARG A 349 11.11 13.34 -7.31
C ARG A 349 9.87 12.61 -6.80
N MET A 350 9.68 11.35 -7.17
CA MET A 350 8.44 10.62 -6.87
C MET A 350 8.32 10.32 -5.38
N ILE A 351 7.13 10.50 -4.81
CA ILE A 351 6.88 10.18 -3.40
C ILE A 351 6.62 8.68 -3.27
N THR A 352 7.57 7.95 -2.67
CA THR A 352 7.50 6.49 -2.51
C THR A 352 6.98 6.13 -1.12
N PHE A 353 6.05 5.20 -1.02
CA PHE A 353 5.40 4.80 0.22
C PHE A 353 4.94 3.33 0.14
N ILE A 354 4.60 2.72 1.28
CA ILE A 354 4.12 1.34 1.34
C ILE A 354 2.63 1.26 1.70
N ASP A 355 2.13 2.23 2.47
CA ASP A 355 0.74 2.40 2.88
C ASP A 355 0.45 3.89 3.20
N ASN A 356 -0.83 4.23 3.37
CA ASN A 356 -1.29 5.57 3.74
C ASN A 356 -2.64 5.49 4.49
N HIS A 357 -3.34 6.63 4.59
CA HIS A 357 -4.56 6.82 5.37
C HIS A 357 -5.86 6.30 4.73
N ASP A 358 -5.79 5.81 3.49
CA ASP A 358 -6.95 5.38 2.69
C ASP A 358 -6.84 3.93 2.22
N MET A 359 -5.86 3.19 2.76
CA MET A 359 -5.67 1.77 2.49
C MET A 359 -5.31 1.01 3.76
N ASP A 360 -5.58 -0.29 3.76
CA ASP A 360 -5.11 -1.19 4.79
C ASP A 360 -3.61 -1.02 5.06
N ARG A 361 -3.24 -0.94 6.34
CA ARG A 361 -1.85 -0.96 6.80
C ARG A 361 -1.09 -2.13 6.19
N PHE A 362 0.21 -1.93 5.93
CA PHE A 362 1.05 -2.95 5.31
C PHE A 362 1.00 -4.26 6.11
N LEU A 363 1.13 -4.20 7.44
CA LEU A 363 1.11 -5.36 8.34
C LEU A 363 -0.23 -6.10 8.42
N LYS A 364 -1.32 -5.50 7.96
CA LYS A 364 -2.61 -6.19 7.92
C LYS A 364 -2.62 -7.19 6.78
N GLY A 365 -2.38 -8.47 7.10
CA GLY A 365 -2.17 -9.51 6.09
C GLY A 365 -0.72 -9.68 5.66
N SER A 366 0.26 -9.18 6.44
CA SER A 366 1.68 -9.46 6.22
C SER A 366 2.46 -9.52 7.53
N ASP A 367 3.76 -9.81 7.44
CA ASP A 367 4.65 -9.98 8.59
C ASP A 367 5.76 -8.91 8.65
N ILE A 368 6.43 -8.84 9.80
CA ILE A 368 7.49 -7.87 10.07
C ILE A 368 8.68 -8.01 9.09
N ASN A 369 9.05 -9.21 8.66
CA ASN A 369 10.15 -9.35 7.70
C ASN A 369 9.76 -8.81 6.32
N SER A 370 8.52 -9.07 5.89
CA SER A 370 7.97 -8.49 4.67
C SER A 370 7.89 -6.96 4.73
N LEU A 371 7.50 -6.38 5.88
CA LEU A 371 7.56 -4.94 6.12
C LEU A 371 9.00 -4.40 6.00
N LYS A 372 9.99 -5.09 6.59
CA LYS A 372 11.40 -4.70 6.50
C LYS A 372 11.93 -4.72 5.06
N GLN A 373 11.47 -5.67 4.23
CA GLN A 373 11.83 -5.72 2.81
C GLN A 373 11.25 -4.51 2.06
N ALA A 374 9.96 -4.22 2.23
CA ALA A 374 9.30 -3.08 1.60
C ALA A 374 9.92 -1.73 2.02
N LEU A 375 10.21 -1.55 3.32
CA LEU A 375 10.91 -0.36 3.83
C LEU A 375 12.33 -0.27 3.26
N THR A 376 13.13 -1.34 3.34
CA THR A 376 14.49 -1.31 2.77
C THR A 376 14.46 -0.87 1.32
N PHE A 377 13.53 -1.43 0.54
CA PHE A 377 13.40 -1.13 -0.88
C PHE A 377 13.15 0.35 -1.16
N ILE A 378 12.17 1.01 -0.52
CA ILE A 378 11.92 2.45 -0.74
C ILE A 378 13.06 3.34 -0.22
N PHE A 379 13.85 2.87 0.75
CA PHE A 379 14.99 3.62 1.29
C PHE A 379 16.26 3.50 0.43
N THR A 380 16.39 2.46 -0.40
CA THR A 380 17.58 2.21 -1.23
C THR A 380 17.44 2.59 -2.70
N ILE A 381 16.26 3.01 -3.15
CA ILE A 381 16.05 3.52 -4.52
C ILE A 381 15.84 5.05 -4.54
N PRO A 382 16.07 5.73 -5.67
CA PRO A 382 15.69 7.14 -5.85
C PRO A 382 14.18 7.36 -5.71
N GLY A 383 13.83 8.47 -5.08
CA GLY A 383 12.48 8.85 -4.69
C GLY A 383 12.53 9.61 -3.36
N ILE A 384 11.38 10.06 -2.87
CA ILE A 384 11.25 10.68 -1.55
C ILE A 384 10.48 9.68 -0.67
N PRO A 385 11.17 8.93 0.22
CA PRO A 385 10.51 7.91 1.04
C PRO A 385 9.61 8.56 2.09
N THR A 386 8.38 8.05 2.15
CA THR A 386 7.33 8.50 3.06
C THR A 386 6.90 7.36 3.98
N ILE A 387 6.91 7.64 5.29
CA ILE A 387 6.45 6.72 6.33
C ILE A 387 5.13 7.25 6.88
N TYR A 388 4.08 6.43 6.85
CA TYR A 388 2.82 6.76 7.50
C TYR A 388 2.90 6.48 9.00
N TYR A 389 2.41 7.41 9.84
CA TYR A 389 2.57 7.34 11.29
C TYR A 389 2.10 6.00 11.88
N GLY A 390 2.82 5.48 12.88
CA GLY A 390 2.47 4.23 13.54
C GLY A 390 2.96 2.97 12.82
N THR A 391 3.53 3.08 11.61
CA THR A 391 4.22 1.96 10.95
C THR A 391 5.40 1.47 11.80
N GLU A 392 6.13 2.39 12.42
CA GLU A 392 7.22 2.11 13.37
C GLU A 392 6.74 1.50 14.70
N GLN A 393 5.43 1.54 14.96
CA GLN A 393 4.74 0.95 16.11
C GLN A 393 3.90 -0.28 15.73
N ASN A 394 4.05 -0.76 14.49
CA ASN A 394 3.40 -1.95 13.96
C ASN A 394 1.86 -1.86 13.88
N PHE A 395 1.31 -0.69 13.54
CA PHE A 395 -0.12 -0.54 13.37
C PHE A 395 -0.68 -1.44 12.27
N VAL A 396 -1.83 -2.06 12.56
CA VAL A 396 -2.63 -2.84 11.59
C VAL A 396 -3.95 -2.17 11.24
N GLU A 397 -4.36 -1.16 12.02
CA GLU A 397 -5.57 -0.38 11.82
C GLU A 397 -5.22 0.94 11.11
N THR A 398 -5.96 1.30 10.06
CA THR A 398 -5.59 2.36 9.11
C THR A 398 -5.46 3.72 9.80
N ARG A 399 -6.42 4.05 10.67
CA ARG A 399 -6.51 5.36 11.34
C ARG A 399 -6.46 5.25 12.87
N ALA A 400 -5.79 4.22 13.41
CA ALA A 400 -5.56 4.08 14.84
C ALA A 400 -4.83 5.30 15.42
N ALA A 401 -5.14 5.65 16.65
CA ALA A 401 -4.49 6.75 17.35
C ALA A 401 -3.18 6.32 18.01
N MET A 402 -2.19 7.21 18.02
CA MET A 402 -0.89 7.01 18.70
C MET A 402 -0.94 7.31 20.20
N PHE A 403 -2.05 7.84 20.72
CA PHE A 403 -2.19 8.19 22.14
C PHE A 403 -3.23 7.31 22.84
N GLU A 404 -3.06 7.12 24.15
CA GLU A 404 -3.84 6.18 24.98
C GLU A 404 -5.35 6.34 24.79
N GLN A 405 -5.86 7.57 24.75
CA GLN A 405 -7.30 7.85 24.71
C GLN A 405 -7.86 8.00 23.28
N GLY A 406 -7.24 7.38 22.29
CA GLY A 406 -7.74 7.40 20.91
C GLY A 406 -8.22 6.04 20.39
N PHE A 407 -8.89 6.08 19.23
CA PHE A 407 -9.47 4.94 18.55
C PHE A 407 -8.40 3.90 18.23
N ALA A 408 -8.68 2.64 18.56
CA ALA A 408 -7.80 1.51 18.32
C ALA A 408 -6.37 1.62 18.92
N SER A 409 -6.13 2.53 19.87
CA SER A 409 -4.86 2.66 20.58
C SER A 409 -4.57 1.46 21.49
N GLY A 410 -5.60 0.70 21.88
CA GLY A 410 -5.49 -0.34 22.90
C GLY A 410 -5.28 0.20 24.33
N GLY A 411 -5.51 1.50 24.55
CA GLY A 411 -5.34 2.13 25.86
C GLY A 411 -3.87 2.34 26.23
N VAL A 412 -2.99 2.59 25.25
CA VAL A 412 -1.58 2.93 25.47
C VAL A 412 -1.10 4.00 24.49
N ASP A 413 -0.08 4.76 24.89
CA ASP A 413 0.67 5.65 24.00
C ASP A 413 1.67 4.84 23.16
N HIS A 414 1.85 5.24 21.91
CA HIS A 414 2.67 4.56 20.89
C HIS A 414 3.88 5.40 20.47
N PHE A 415 4.58 6.01 21.42
CA PHE A 415 5.80 6.79 21.16
C PHE A 415 7.08 6.07 21.62
N ASP A 416 7.06 4.73 21.65
CA ASP A 416 8.20 3.93 22.09
C ASP A 416 9.29 3.89 21.01
N THR A 417 10.41 4.57 21.26
CA THR A 417 11.54 4.59 20.34
C THR A 417 12.37 3.30 20.41
N THR A 418 12.11 2.40 21.35
CA THR A 418 12.88 1.16 21.54
C THR A 418 12.34 -0.03 20.77
N THR A 419 11.20 0.11 20.08
CA THR A 419 10.64 -1.01 19.30
C THR A 419 11.63 -1.45 18.21
N PRO A 420 11.70 -2.77 17.89
CA PRO A 420 12.57 -3.25 16.83
C PRO A 420 12.29 -2.61 15.46
N THR A 421 11.04 -2.23 15.19
CA THR A 421 10.64 -1.59 13.92
C THR A 421 11.08 -0.14 13.87
N PHE A 422 10.92 0.63 14.96
CA PHE A 422 11.46 1.98 15.08
C PHE A 422 12.97 2.00 14.86
N GLN A 423 13.72 1.14 15.56
CA GLN A 423 15.17 1.06 15.44
C GLN A 423 15.62 0.69 14.03
N TYR A 424 14.87 -0.19 13.35
CA TYR A 424 15.16 -0.56 11.98
C TYR A 424 14.91 0.58 10.98
N ILE A 425 13.79 1.29 11.12
CA ILE A 425 13.52 2.47 10.29
C ILE A 425 14.59 3.53 10.52
N LYS A 426 14.98 3.77 11.77
CA LYS A 426 16.07 4.68 12.12
C LYS A 426 17.38 4.30 11.42
N GLU A 427 17.77 3.03 11.45
CA GLU A 427 18.93 2.51 10.71
C GLU A 427 18.83 2.79 9.19
N LEU A 428 17.66 2.59 8.59
CA LEU A 428 17.42 2.89 7.17
C LEU A 428 17.51 4.40 6.86
N THR A 429 16.98 5.26 7.74
CA THR A 429 17.09 6.72 7.56
C THR A 429 18.55 7.19 7.63
N GLU A 430 19.33 6.65 8.57
CA GLU A 430 20.75 6.94 8.71
C GLU A 430 21.54 6.44 7.50
N LEU A 431 21.23 5.24 7.02
CA LEU A 431 21.82 4.65 5.83
C LEU A 431 21.61 5.54 4.60
N ARG A 432 20.36 5.95 4.33
CA ARG A 432 20.03 6.80 3.18
C ARG A 432 20.71 8.17 3.25
N LYS A 433 20.73 8.79 4.43
CA LYS A 433 21.42 10.08 4.65
C LYS A 433 22.94 9.97 4.40
N ASN A 434 23.55 8.87 4.81
CA ASN A 434 24.99 8.66 4.69
C ASN A 434 25.44 8.16 3.31
N ILE A 435 24.52 7.62 2.49
CA ILE A 435 24.81 7.06 1.17
C ILE A 435 24.06 7.86 0.09
N PRO A 436 24.66 8.91 -0.49
CA PRO A 436 24.07 9.71 -1.57
C PRO A 436 23.59 8.88 -2.77
N THR A 437 24.23 7.75 -3.05
CA THR A 437 23.87 6.85 -4.16
C THR A 437 22.43 6.33 -4.06
N PHE A 438 21.86 6.18 -2.87
CA PHE A 438 20.45 5.79 -2.71
C PHE A 438 19.47 6.93 -3.00
N ARG A 439 19.93 8.18 -3.01
CA ARG A 439 19.11 9.36 -3.32
C ARG A 439 19.19 9.73 -4.81
N TYR A 440 20.37 9.60 -5.41
CA TYR A 440 20.66 10.11 -6.75
C TYR A 440 21.17 9.08 -7.76
N GLY A 441 21.47 7.86 -7.31
CA GLY A 441 22.02 6.81 -8.16
C GLY A 441 20.99 6.25 -9.14
N LYS A 442 21.45 5.47 -10.12
CA LYS A 442 20.59 4.74 -11.03
C LYS A 442 20.34 3.34 -10.52
N VAL A 443 19.12 2.85 -10.70
CA VAL A 443 18.73 1.48 -10.36
C VAL A 443 18.86 0.59 -11.59
N GLU A 444 19.48 -0.57 -11.42
CA GLU A 444 19.63 -1.60 -12.44
C GLU A 444 19.24 -2.93 -11.82
N VAL A 445 18.14 -3.53 -12.28
CA VAL A 445 17.76 -4.87 -11.83
C VAL A 445 18.68 -5.88 -12.49
N LEU A 446 19.29 -6.75 -11.67
CA LEU A 446 20.25 -7.76 -12.11
C LEU A 446 19.62 -9.15 -12.14
N PHE A 447 18.60 -9.37 -11.31
CA PHE A 447 17.88 -10.64 -11.25
C PHE A 447 16.50 -10.44 -10.62
N ALA A 448 15.49 -11.06 -11.24
CA ALA A 448 14.17 -11.21 -10.67
C ALA A 448 13.60 -12.60 -11.02
N ASP A 449 12.87 -13.19 -10.09
CA ASP A 449 12.07 -14.39 -10.31
C ASP A 449 10.73 -14.04 -10.98
N GLU A 450 10.42 -14.74 -12.08
CA GLU A 450 9.22 -14.57 -12.89
C GLU A 450 8.05 -15.46 -12.48
N LEU A 451 8.33 -16.55 -11.74
CA LEU A 451 7.34 -17.61 -11.47
C LEU A 451 6.67 -17.46 -10.11
N GLY A 452 7.33 -16.81 -9.15
CA GLY A 452 6.80 -16.66 -7.80
C GLY A 452 7.67 -15.79 -6.89
N PRO A 453 7.36 -15.78 -5.58
CA PRO A 453 8.19 -15.07 -4.63
C PRO A 453 9.57 -15.74 -4.57
N GLY A 454 10.63 -14.94 -4.55
CA GLY A 454 11.97 -15.45 -4.78
C GLY A 454 13.04 -14.37 -4.70
N PRO A 455 14.25 -14.66 -5.23
CA PRO A 455 15.34 -13.72 -5.24
C PRO A 455 15.03 -12.48 -6.08
N PHE A 456 15.35 -11.32 -5.53
CA PHE A 456 15.31 -10.04 -6.20
C PHE A 456 16.64 -9.33 -5.94
N ILE A 457 17.40 -9.10 -7.00
CA ILE A 457 18.74 -8.51 -6.93
C ILE A 457 18.79 -7.30 -7.84
N TYR A 458 19.20 -6.17 -7.27
CA TYR A 458 19.39 -4.96 -8.03
C TYR A 458 20.62 -4.20 -7.53
N LYS A 459 21.14 -3.37 -8.42
CA LYS A 459 22.31 -2.53 -8.21
C LYS A 459 21.86 -1.08 -8.21
N VAL A 460 22.39 -0.32 -7.26
CA VAL A 460 22.21 1.14 -7.23
C VAL A 460 23.58 1.77 -7.32
N LYS A 461 23.80 2.59 -8.35
CA LYS A 461 25.13 3.13 -8.67
C LYS A 461 25.11 4.58 -9.10
N ASP A 462 26.18 5.29 -8.78
CA ASP A 462 26.52 6.59 -9.34
C ASP A 462 27.99 6.58 -9.81
N GLU A 463 28.55 7.73 -10.15
CA GLU A 463 29.94 7.83 -10.61
C GLU A 463 30.98 7.47 -9.51
N SER A 464 30.57 7.49 -8.25
CA SER A 464 31.45 7.34 -7.08
C SER A 464 31.39 5.94 -6.46
N LYS A 465 30.20 5.36 -6.35
CA LYS A 465 29.93 4.12 -5.60
C LYS A 465 28.88 3.26 -6.29
N SER A 466 28.93 1.97 -6.01
CA SER A 466 27.94 0.99 -6.42
C SER A 466 27.58 0.11 -5.24
N TYR A 467 26.31 -0.21 -5.11
CA TYR A 467 25.77 -1.08 -4.07
C TYR A 467 24.94 -2.19 -4.70
N ILE A 468 25.08 -3.41 -4.21
CA ILE A 468 24.26 -4.56 -4.59
C ILE A 468 23.29 -4.84 -3.45
N ILE A 469 22.00 -4.86 -3.77
CA ILE A 469 20.94 -5.21 -2.84
C ILE A 469 20.44 -6.60 -3.23
N LEU A 470 20.45 -7.52 -2.28
CA LEU A 470 19.99 -8.90 -2.39
C LEU A 470 18.77 -9.07 -1.49
N MET A 471 17.65 -9.50 -2.05
CA MET A 471 16.47 -9.89 -1.29
C MET A 471 15.99 -11.27 -1.70
N ASN A 472 15.35 -11.99 -0.79
CA ASN A 472 14.52 -13.15 -1.12
C ASN A 472 13.13 -12.92 -0.54
N THR A 473 12.13 -12.72 -1.38
CA THR A 473 10.75 -12.41 -0.94
C THR A 473 9.97 -13.66 -0.54
N SER A 474 10.51 -14.85 -0.81
CA SER A 474 9.94 -16.14 -0.41
C SER A 474 10.05 -16.39 1.08
N SER A 475 9.08 -17.13 1.62
CA SER A 475 9.13 -17.76 2.95
C SER A 475 10.03 -19.00 2.97
N ASN A 476 10.52 -19.45 1.81
CA ASN A 476 11.47 -20.54 1.66
C ASN A 476 12.85 -20.03 1.23
N LYS A 477 13.88 -20.83 1.44
CA LYS A 477 15.21 -20.51 0.90
C LYS A 477 15.20 -20.70 -0.62
N LYS A 478 15.73 -19.72 -1.35
CA LYS A 478 15.74 -19.73 -2.82
C LYS A 478 17.12 -19.40 -3.38
N HIS A 479 17.47 -20.01 -4.51
CA HIS A 479 18.73 -19.79 -5.22
C HIS A 479 18.58 -18.69 -6.26
N ALA A 480 19.50 -17.73 -6.25
CA ALA A 480 19.79 -16.91 -7.42
C ALA A 480 21.03 -17.51 -8.10
N THR A 481 20.88 -17.95 -9.34
CA THR A 481 21.95 -18.56 -10.13
C THR A 481 22.20 -17.73 -11.37
N ASP A 482 23.41 -17.87 -11.93
CA ASP A 482 23.82 -17.22 -13.17
C ASP A 482 23.67 -15.69 -13.19
N VAL A 483 23.85 -15.05 -12.02
CA VAL A 483 23.66 -13.60 -11.89
C VAL A 483 24.94 -12.86 -12.28
N ASP A 484 24.87 -12.08 -13.35
CA ASP A 484 25.93 -11.12 -13.70
C ASP A 484 25.75 -9.83 -12.91
N LEU A 485 26.75 -9.46 -12.10
CA LEU A 485 26.73 -8.21 -11.34
C LEU A 485 27.26 -7.02 -12.14
N GLY A 486 27.90 -7.27 -13.29
CA GLY A 486 28.58 -6.28 -14.12
C GLY A 486 29.80 -5.69 -13.42
N ILE A 487 30.55 -6.49 -12.67
CA ILE A 487 31.78 -6.12 -11.94
C ILE A 487 32.88 -7.17 -12.18
N ASP A 488 34.13 -6.84 -11.83
CA ASP A 488 35.28 -7.74 -12.07
C ASP A 488 35.25 -8.97 -11.15
N GLU A 489 35.69 -10.12 -11.68
CA GLU A 489 35.86 -11.35 -10.89
C GLU A 489 36.81 -11.14 -9.71
N GLY A 490 36.45 -11.67 -8.54
CA GLY A 490 37.17 -11.52 -7.30
C GLY A 490 36.83 -10.26 -6.50
N THR A 491 35.98 -9.37 -7.02
CA THR A 491 35.54 -8.16 -6.30
C THR A 491 34.90 -8.51 -4.97
N ILE A 492 35.33 -7.84 -3.89
CA ILE A 492 34.74 -8.00 -2.57
C ILE A 492 33.49 -7.12 -2.45
N LEU A 493 32.37 -7.77 -2.11
CA LEU A 493 31.13 -7.15 -1.69
C LEU A 493 31.11 -7.06 -0.17
N LYS A 494 31.16 -5.85 0.38
CA LYS A 494 31.22 -5.61 1.82
C LYS A 494 29.81 -5.36 2.39
N PRO A 495 29.35 -6.15 3.38
CA PRO A 495 28.02 -5.96 3.95
C PRO A 495 27.92 -4.63 4.69
N ILE A 496 26.82 -3.91 4.42
CA ILE A 496 26.45 -2.65 5.09
C ILE A 496 25.28 -2.90 6.03
N LEU A 497 24.23 -3.59 5.55
CA LEU A 497 23.08 -4.01 6.32
C LEU A 497 22.71 -5.43 5.89
N VAL A 498 22.44 -6.32 6.84
CA VAL A 498 21.94 -7.67 6.56
C VAL A 498 20.82 -8.05 7.52
N ASN A 499 19.84 -8.78 7.00
CA ASN A 499 18.75 -9.36 7.78
C ASN A 499 18.46 -10.78 7.26
N ASN A 500 18.26 -11.73 8.17
CA ASN A 500 18.12 -13.16 7.87
C ASN A 500 19.26 -13.72 6.99
N MET A 501 20.43 -13.09 6.98
CA MET A 501 21.61 -13.48 6.21
C MET A 501 22.86 -13.41 7.10
N ILE A 502 23.89 -14.18 6.76
CA ILE A 502 25.18 -14.12 7.45
C ILE A 502 25.86 -12.79 7.14
N ASN A 503 26.24 -12.04 8.18
CA ASN A 503 27.03 -10.81 8.03
C ASN A 503 28.49 -11.16 7.69
N LYS A 504 28.77 -11.33 6.39
CA LYS A 504 30.10 -11.65 5.87
C LYS A 504 30.29 -11.05 4.48
N GLU A 505 31.52 -10.67 4.18
CA GLU A 505 31.96 -10.33 2.82
C GLU A 505 31.71 -11.48 1.84
N ILE A 506 31.29 -11.12 0.63
CA ILE A 506 31.15 -12.03 -0.51
C ILE A 506 32.26 -11.70 -1.50
N VAL A 507 33.05 -12.71 -1.89
CA VAL A 507 33.99 -12.59 -3.01
C VAL A 507 33.23 -12.98 -4.27
N TYR A 508 33.06 -12.04 -5.19
CA TYR A 508 32.31 -12.29 -6.42
C TYR A 508 33.05 -13.29 -7.31
N SER A 509 32.39 -14.40 -7.63
CA SER A 509 32.76 -15.33 -8.69
C SER A 509 31.77 -15.10 -9.83
N SER A 510 32.23 -15.01 -11.07
CA SER A 510 31.33 -14.79 -12.21
C SER A 510 30.92 -16.12 -12.86
N PRO A 511 29.61 -16.42 -13.01
CA PRO A 511 28.47 -15.66 -12.48
C PRO A 511 28.23 -15.90 -10.98
N LEU A 512 27.50 -15.00 -10.32
CA LEU A 512 27.13 -15.17 -8.91
C LEU A 512 26.06 -16.25 -8.79
N ASN A 513 26.38 -17.27 -7.99
CA ASN A 513 25.45 -18.29 -7.53
C ASN A 513 25.34 -18.19 -6.01
N ILE A 514 24.13 -17.95 -5.49
CA ILE A 514 23.91 -17.75 -4.05
C ILE A 514 22.57 -18.34 -3.59
N LEU A 515 22.61 -19.04 -2.45
CA LEU A 515 21.42 -19.45 -1.72
C LEU A 515 21.04 -18.37 -0.72
N LEU A 516 19.86 -17.77 -0.89
CA LEU A 516 19.31 -16.79 0.02
C LEU A 516 18.35 -17.46 1.01
N ASN A 517 18.46 -17.12 2.29
CA ASN A 517 17.50 -17.57 3.29
C ASN A 517 16.10 -16.95 3.03
N ALA A 518 15.07 -17.54 3.62
CA ALA A 518 13.72 -16.97 3.61
C ALA A 518 13.72 -15.52 4.12
N LYS A 519 12.99 -14.63 3.44
CA LYS A 519 12.85 -13.21 3.78
C LYS A 519 14.19 -12.50 4.05
N ALA A 520 15.24 -12.89 3.33
CA ALA A 520 16.58 -12.31 3.49
C ALA A 520 16.66 -10.91 2.86
N ILE A 521 17.52 -10.07 3.46
CA ILE A 521 17.91 -8.75 2.97
C ILE A 521 19.43 -8.65 3.14
N GLY A 522 20.13 -8.16 2.12
CA GLY A 522 21.53 -7.81 2.21
C GLY A 522 21.85 -6.62 1.32
N ILE A 523 22.46 -5.59 1.89
CA ILE A 523 22.97 -4.42 1.18
C ILE A 523 24.49 -4.49 1.25
N PHE A 524 25.14 -4.51 0.08
CA PHE A 524 26.58 -4.66 -0.02
C PHE A 524 27.19 -3.51 -0.83
N GLU A 525 28.26 -2.92 -0.31
CA GLU A 525 29.10 -2.00 -1.08
C GLU A 525 30.02 -2.80 -2.00
N VAL A 526 30.06 -2.43 -3.29
CA VAL A 526 31.05 -2.93 -4.24
C VAL A 526 32.38 -2.21 -3.97
N THR A 527 33.38 -2.94 -3.49
CA THR A 527 34.70 -2.38 -3.17
C THR A 527 35.63 -2.42 -4.39
N ASN A 528 36.79 -1.75 -4.28
CA ASN A 528 37.88 -1.88 -5.26
C ASN A 528 38.86 -3.02 -4.92
N GLU A 529 38.54 -3.82 -3.91
CA GLU A 529 39.41 -4.92 -3.46
C GLU A 529 39.09 -6.19 -4.26
N ILE A 530 40.15 -6.85 -4.74
CA ILE A 530 40.05 -8.08 -5.52
C ILE A 530 40.73 -9.21 -4.74
N ASN A 531 39.99 -10.29 -4.50
CA ASN A 531 40.51 -11.54 -3.95
C ASN A 531 40.47 -12.64 -5.02
N PRO A 532 41.48 -13.53 -5.08
CA PRO A 532 41.46 -14.66 -6.01
C PRO A 532 40.23 -15.54 -5.76
N VAL A 533 39.45 -15.76 -6.80
CA VAL A 533 38.40 -16.78 -6.83
C VAL A 533 39.06 -18.14 -7.02
N LYS A 534 38.61 -19.12 -6.25
CA LYS A 534 39.15 -20.48 -6.36
C LYS A 534 38.29 -21.26 -7.36
N GLU A 535 38.90 -21.71 -8.45
CA GLU A 535 38.24 -22.62 -9.38
C GLU A 535 37.83 -23.92 -8.65
N GLU A 536 36.58 -24.30 -8.88
CA GLU A 536 36.03 -25.54 -8.34
C GLU A 536 36.20 -26.68 -9.36
N ASP A 537 36.61 -27.86 -8.87
CA ASP A 537 36.85 -29.05 -9.70
C ASP A 537 35.57 -29.91 -9.82
N VAL A 538 34.39 -29.38 -9.54
CA VAL A 538 33.11 -30.08 -9.67
C VAL A 538 32.35 -29.49 -10.85
N SER A 539 31.70 -30.34 -11.65
CA SER A 539 30.83 -29.88 -12.72
C SER A 539 29.53 -30.68 -12.82
N VAL A 540 28.46 -30.06 -13.31
CA VAL A 540 27.21 -30.77 -13.63
C VAL A 540 26.48 -30.16 -14.83
N GLU A 541 25.88 -31.03 -15.65
CA GLU A 541 25.11 -30.63 -16.83
C GLU A 541 23.83 -31.46 -16.93
N ILE A 542 22.77 -30.87 -17.49
CA ILE A 542 21.55 -31.56 -17.93
C ILE A 542 21.70 -31.81 -19.43
N THR A 543 21.37 -33.02 -19.91
CA THR A 543 21.60 -33.40 -21.32
C THR A 543 20.35 -33.69 -22.13
N ASN A 544 19.16 -33.60 -21.51
CA ASN A 544 17.90 -33.99 -22.16
C ASN A 544 16.73 -33.05 -21.88
N LEU A 545 17.00 -31.76 -21.63
CA LEU A 545 16.00 -30.71 -21.57
C LEU A 545 16.25 -29.64 -22.65
N GLU A 546 15.17 -29.03 -23.11
CA GLU A 546 15.18 -27.86 -23.98
C GLU A 546 14.39 -26.71 -23.31
N GLU A 547 14.79 -25.47 -23.56
CA GLU A 547 14.08 -24.28 -23.04
C GLU A 547 12.65 -24.22 -23.59
N GLY A 548 11.68 -24.00 -22.71
CA GLY A 548 10.25 -23.96 -23.02
C GLY A 548 9.62 -25.34 -23.27
N GLN A 549 10.31 -26.44 -22.99
CA GLN A 549 9.79 -27.79 -23.24
C GLN A 549 8.57 -28.10 -22.36
N THR A 550 7.53 -28.66 -22.97
CA THR A 550 6.30 -29.08 -22.28
C THR A 550 6.29 -30.58 -21.98
N PHE A 551 5.88 -30.95 -20.77
CA PHE A 551 5.65 -32.33 -20.34
C PHE A 551 4.20 -32.52 -19.89
N SER A 552 3.53 -33.50 -20.49
CA SER A 552 2.18 -33.96 -20.11
C SER A 552 2.19 -35.36 -19.47
N GLU A 553 3.36 -35.99 -19.41
CA GLU A 553 3.60 -37.28 -18.76
C GLU A 553 4.90 -37.23 -17.93
N ASN A 554 5.04 -38.15 -16.99
CA ASN A 554 6.26 -38.31 -16.19
C ASN A 554 7.46 -38.60 -17.08
N PHE A 555 8.62 -38.04 -16.73
CA PHE A 555 9.83 -38.17 -17.52
C PHE A 555 11.04 -38.49 -16.65
N VAL A 556 12.18 -38.76 -17.28
CA VAL A 556 13.46 -38.99 -16.59
C VAL A 556 14.40 -37.86 -16.97
N LEU A 557 14.79 -37.05 -15.99
CA LEU A 557 15.84 -36.05 -16.12
C LEU A 557 17.20 -36.74 -16.16
N LYS A 558 18.06 -36.36 -17.10
CA LYS A 558 19.36 -36.98 -17.33
C LYS A 558 20.45 -35.94 -17.48
N GLY A 559 21.66 -36.34 -17.15
CA GLY A 559 22.82 -35.48 -17.31
C GLY A 559 24.12 -36.19 -16.98
N THR A 560 25.19 -35.41 -16.90
CA THR A 560 26.48 -35.88 -16.41
C THR A 560 26.99 -34.99 -15.29
N ALA A 561 27.85 -35.52 -14.44
CA ALA A 561 28.56 -34.74 -13.44
C ALA A 561 29.99 -35.24 -13.30
N SER A 562 30.92 -34.32 -13.02
CA SER A 562 32.32 -34.63 -12.78
C SER A 562 32.70 -34.32 -11.34
N ASN A 563 33.40 -35.26 -10.69
CA ASN A 563 33.92 -35.14 -9.31
C ASN A 563 32.88 -34.83 -8.21
N ALA A 564 31.59 -34.83 -8.57
CA ALA A 564 30.47 -34.62 -7.67
C ALA A 564 30.25 -35.84 -6.77
N LYS A 565 30.09 -35.60 -5.46
CA LYS A 565 29.68 -36.61 -4.46
C LYS A 565 28.19 -36.90 -4.53
N SER A 566 27.39 -35.87 -4.81
CA SER A 566 25.95 -35.99 -4.96
C SER A 566 25.43 -34.85 -5.82
N ILE A 567 24.28 -35.05 -6.43
CA ILE A 567 23.53 -33.99 -7.11
C ILE A 567 22.13 -33.88 -6.52
N GLN A 568 21.54 -32.69 -6.63
CA GLN A 568 20.19 -32.39 -6.20
C GLN A 568 19.46 -31.63 -7.31
N VAL A 569 18.24 -32.05 -7.63
CA VAL A 569 17.35 -31.30 -8.53
C VAL A 569 16.74 -30.16 -7.74
N ILE A 570 16.82 -28.96 -8.32
CA ILE A 570 16.18 -27.76 -7.80
C ILE A 570 15.06 -27.38 -8.77
N VAL A 571 13.86 -27.17 -8.22
CA VAL A 571 12.68 -26.71 -8.97
C VAL A 571 12.20 -25.40 -8.35
N ASP A 572 11.83 -24.45 -9.21
CA ASP A 572 11.41 -23.09 -8.88
C ASP A 572 12.37 -22.42 -7.91
N ARG A 573 13.66 -22.70 -8.11
CA ARG A 573 14.78 -22.15 -7.33
C ARG A 573 14.74 -22.49 -5.84
N GLU A 574 13.82 -23.33 -5.36
CA GLU A 574 13.65 -23.59 -3.94
C GLU A 574 14.69 -24.61 -3.44
N GLU A 575 15.35 -24.31 -2.31
CA GLU A 575 16.20 -25.29 -1.63
C GLU A 575 15.32 -26.31 -0.89
N LYS A 576 14.73 -27.21 -1.67
CA LYS A 576 13.94 -28.36 -1.23
C LYS A 576 14.52 -29.63 -1.85
N GLU A 577 14.54 -30.71 -1.07
CA GLU A 577 15.04 -31.99 -1.56
C GLU A 577 13.94 -32.71 -2.35
N TYR A 578 13.77 -32.34 -3.62
CA TYR A 578 12.87 -33.05 -4.54
C TYR A 578 13.44 -34.40 -4.94
N ALA A 579 14.71 -34.40 -5.35
CA ALA A 579 15.45 -35.61 -5.66
C ALA A 579 16.94 -35.37 -5.43
N LYS A 580 17.59 -36.33 -4.78
CA LYS A 580 19.01 -36.32 -4.50
C LYS A 580 19.60 -37.70 -4.70
N ILE A 581 20.70 -37.77 -5.44
CA ILE A 581 21.42 -39.03 -5.66
C ILE A 581 22.89 -38.86 -5.30
N ASN A 582 23.48 -39.93 -4.76
CA ASN A 582 24.91 -39.99 -4.54
C ASN A 582 25.61 -40.51 -5.80
N LEU A 583 26.77 -39.96 -6.10
CA LEU A 583 27.61 -40.32 -7.24
C LEU A 583 28.94 -40.89 -6.77
N THR A 584 29.67 -41.53 -7.68
CA THR A 584 30.96 -42.17 -7.40
C THR A 584 32.16 -41.23 -7.59
N GLN A 585 31.90 -39.94 -7.83
CA GLN A 585 32.91 -38.89 -8.01
C GLN A 585 33.85 -39.13 -9.19
N LYS A 586 33.35 -39.80 -10.24
CA LYS A 586 34.09 -39.97 -11.50
C LYS A 586 33.95 -38.73 -12.37
N GLN A 587 34.79 -38.64 -13.40
CA GLN A 587 34.58 -37.68 -14.49
C GLN A 587 33.45 -38.16 -15.39
N ASN A 588 32.60 -37.22 -15.82
CA ASN A 588 31.47 -37.43 -16.73
C ASN A 588 30.61 -38.64 -16.32
N GLU A 589 30.32 -38.77 -15.03
CA GLU A 589 29.47 -39.81 -14.49
C GLU A 589 28.01 -39.53 -14.89
N PRO A 590 27.35 -40.43 -15.64
CA PRO A 590 25.97 -40.22 -16.04
C PRO A 590 25.04 -40.40 -14.85
N TRP A 591 23.96 -39.64 -14.84
CA TRP A 591 22.92 -39.72 -13.83
C TRP A 591 21.53 -39.64 -14.45
N GLU A 592 20.55 -40.23 -13.75
CA GLU A 592 19.14 -40.25 -14.15
C GLU A 592 18.24 -40.08 -12.91
N ILE A 593 17.23 -39.22 -13.00
CA ILE A 593 16.27 -38.94 -11.93
C ILE A 593 14.85 -38.92 -12.51
N PRO A 594 13.92 -39.76 -12.03
CA PRO A 594 12.53 -39.70 -12.45
C PRO A 594 11.84 -38.45 -11.88
N ILE A 595 11.05 -37.77 -12.70
CA ILE A 595 10.24 -36.60 -12.32
C ILE A 595 8.76 -36.95 -12.52
N ASN A 596 7.98 -36.82 -11.44
CA ASN A 596 6.53 -36.98 -11.47
C ASN A 596 5.89 -35.58 -11.58
N ILE A 597 5.28 -35.26 -12.72
CA ILE A 597 4.77 -33.90 -12.95
C ILE A 597 3.63 -33.55 -12.00
N SER A 598 2.90 -34.54 -11.47
CA SER A 598 1.82 -34.33 -10.50
C SER A 598 2.30 -33.85 -9.13
N ASP A 599 3.61 -33.90 -8.84
CA ASP A 599 4.19 -33.38 -7.60
C ASP A 599 4.33 -31.84 -7.62
N PHE A 600 3.96 -31.20 -8.72
CA PHE A 600 4.12 -29.76 -8.97
C PHE A 600 2.79 -29.09 -9.30
N THR A 601 2.79 -27.76 -9.38
CA THR A 601 1.67 -26.97 -9.90
C THR A 601 1.63 -27.08 -11.43
N PRO A 602 0.51 -26.78 -12.10
CA PRO A 602 0.49 -26.70 -13.55
C PRO A 602 1.18 -25.41 -14.03
N GLY A 603 1.66 -25.44 -15.27
CA GLY A 603 2.26 -24.27 -15.92
C GLY A 603 3.78 -24.29 -15.91
N GLN A 604 4.37 -23.10 -15.95
CA GLN A 604 5.81 -22.93 -16.12
C GLN A 604 6.56 -23.16 -14.80
N HIS A 605 7.69 -23.86 -14.90
CA HIS A 605 8.62 -24.17 -13.81
C HIS A 605 10.06 -23.92 -14.23
N ASN A 606 10.90 -23.53 -13.28
CA ASN A 606 12.35 -23.42 -13.50
C ASN A 606 13.04 -24.65 -12.92
N ILE A 607 13.88 -25.34 -13.69
CA ILE A 607 14.61 -26.53 -13.24
C ILE A 607 16.11 -26.41 -13.52
N PHE A 608 16.92 -26.77 -12.52
CA PHE A 608 18.36 -26.96 -12.67
C PHE A 608 18.88 -27.99 -11.65
N VAL A 609 20.14 -28.37 -11.78
CA VAL A 609 20.79 -29.32 -10.87
C VAL A 609 21.95 -28.66 -10.15
N LYS A 610 21.99 -28.85 -8.84
CA LYS A 610 23.10 -28.46 -7.97
C LYS A 610 23.95 -29.68 -7.64
N ALA A 611 25.24 -29.63 -7.98
CA ALA A 611 26.21 -30.64 -7.61
C ALA A 611 26.95 -30.26 -6.33
N TYR A 612 27.24 -31.26 -5.50
CA TYR A 612 28.05 -31.12 -4.30
C TYR A 612 29.37 -31.88 -4.49
N GLY A 613 30.49 -31.18 -4.33
CA GLY A 613 31.83 -31.76 -4.38
C GLY A 613 32.21 -32.56 -3.13
N ARG A 614 33.52 -32.66 -2.87
CA ARG A 614 34.06 -33.41 -1.71
C ARG A 614 33.65 -32.81 -0.36
N THR A 615 33.48 -31.49 -0.31
CA THR A 615 32.98 -30.75 0.85
C THR A 615 31.70 -30.01 0.47
N PRO A 616 30.78 -29.76 1.41
CA PRO A 616 29.53 -29.03 1.12
C PRO A 616 29.72 -27.60 0.59
N LEU A 617 30.91 -27.03 0.75
CA LEU A 617 31.28 -25.69 0.26
C LEU A 617 31.69 -25.66 -1.21
N ILE A 618 31.98 -26.82 -1.81
CA ILE A 618 32.36 -26.94 -3.21
C ILE A 618 31.08 -27.37 -3.93
N VAL A 619 30.49 -26.50 -4.73
CA VAL A 619 29.25 -26.70 -5.45
C VAL A 619 29.33 -26.16 -6.87
N ASP A 620 28.65 -26.82 -7.79
CA ASP A 620 28.43 -26.30 -9.14
C ASP A 620 26.96 -26.42 -9.52
N TYR A 621 26.54 -25.64 -10.51
CA TYR A 621 25.17 -25.53 -10.96
C TYR A 621 25.13 -25.79 -12.46
N SER A 622 24.15 -26.59 -12.90
CA SER A 622 23.86 -26.69 -14.33
C SER A 622 23.23 -25.40 -14.84
N GLU A 623 23.16 -25.24 -16.16
CA GLU A 623 22.21 -24.30 -16.77
C GLU A 623 20.79 -24.53 -16.22
N SER A 624 20.02 -23.46 -16.11
CA SER A 624 18.60 -23.51 -15.75
C SER A 624 17.71 -23.51 -16.98
N TYR A 625 16.68 -24.34 -16.96
CA TYR A 625 15.70 -24.46 -18.03
C TYR A 625 14.32 -24.08 -17.52
N ASN A 626 13.58 -23.27 -18.26
CA ASN A 626 12.15 -23.13 -18.02
C ASN A 626 11.40 -24.19 -18.80
N ILE A 627 10.58 -24.97 -18.11
CA ILE A 627 9.77 -26.05 -18.69
C ILE A 627 8.31 -25.85 -18.29
N ASN A 628 7.38 -26.51 -18.98
CA ASN A 628 5.96 -26.38 -18.71
C ASN A 628 5.35 -27.74 -18.36
N PHE A 629 4.54 -27.79 -17.30
CA PHE A 629 3.78 -28.98 -16.91
C PHE A 629 2.31 -28.85 -17.28
N GLU A 630 1.85 -29.73 -18.16
CA GLU A 630 0.44 -29.90 -18.50
C GLU A 630 -0.13 -31.04 -17.65
N ILE A 631 -0.55 -30.69 -16.44
CA ILE A 631 -1.07 -31.66 -15.48
C ILE A 631 -2.57 -31.86 -15.70
N PRO A 632 -3.07 -33.10 -15.75
CA PRO A 632 -4.50 -33.38 -15.83
C PRO A 632 -5.30 -32.77 -14.68
N MET A 633 -6.49 -32.25 -15.00
CA MET A 633 -7.45 -31.75 -14.03
C MET A 633 -8.26 -32.90 -13.43
N VAL A 634 -8.42 -32.90 -12.11
CA VAL A 634 -9.25 -33.85 -11.36
C VAL A 634 -10.33 -33.06 -10.62
N THR A 635 -11.58 -33.21 -11.04
CA THR A 635 -12.72 -32.62 -10.31
C THR A 635 -12.87 -33.34 -8.97
N LEU A 636 -12.70 -32.62 -7.87
CA LEU A 636 -12.88 -33.12 -6.51
C LEU A 636 -14.35 -33.06 -6.10
N LYS A 637 -15.01 -31.93 -6.36
CA LYS A 637 -16.40 -31.69 -5.99
C LYS A 637 -17.03 -30.59 -6.84
N ILE A 638 -18.33 -30.71 -7.08
CA ILE A 638 -19.19 -29.62 -7.55
C ILE A 638 -20.35 -29.53 -6.56
N VAL A 639 -20.59 -28.35 -6.01
CA VAL A 639 -21.68 -28.07 -5.07
C VAL A 639 -22.53 -26.94 -5.65
N GLU A 640 -23.80 -27.22 -5.88
CA GLU A 640 -24.79 -26.19 -6.23
C GLU A 640 -25.32 -25.55 -4.95
N ASP A 641 -25.58 -24.24 -5.02
CA ASP A 641 -26.14 -23.45 -3.93
C ASP A 641 -27.43 -22.72 -4.38
N SER A 642 -28.30 -22.37 -3.42
CA SER A 642 -29.70 -22.04 -3.67
C SER A 642 -29.97 -20.55 -3.79
N LEU A 643 -29.70 -19.98 -4.96
CA LEU A 643 -29.96 -18.56 -5.30
C LEU A 643 -31.07 -17.85 -4.50
N GLY A 644 -30.68 -16.75 -3.84
CA GLY A 644 -31.54 -15.85 -3.08
C GLY A 644 -31.76 -16.26 -1.63
N ASP A 645 -30.92 -17.14 -1.09
CA ASP A 645 -30.74 -17.45 0.33
C ASP A 645 -29.66 -16.61 1.01
N ASP A 646 -29.03 -15.68 0.27
CA ASP A 646 -28.17 -14.56 0.69
C ASP A 646 -28.85 -13.56 1.67
N LYS A 647 -29.42 -14.07 2.76
CA LYS A 647 -30.19 -13.34 3.78
C LYS A 647 -29.64 -13.58 5.18
N GLY A 648 -28.38 -14.02 5.24
CA GLY A 648 -27.66 -14.38 6.45
C GLY A 648 -28.25 -15.58 7.20
N PRO A 649 -27.61 -16.01 8.30
CA PRO A 649 -27.95 -17.28 8.96
C PRO A 649 -29.38 -17.37 9.50
N ASN A 650 -30.03 -16.22 9.73
CA ASN A 650 -31.40 -16.14 10.22
C ASN A 650 -32.44 -15.85 9.12
N GLY A 651 -32.01 -15.66 7.87
CA GLY A 651 -32.89 -15.38 6.73
C GLY A 651 -33.55 -13.99 6.75
N THR A 652 -32.98 -13.03 7.49
CA THR A 652 -33.56 -11.69 7.69
C THR A 652 -32.74 -10.56 7.10
N TYR A 653 -31.51 -10.81 6.64
CA TYR A 653 -30.61 -9.75 6.22
C TYR A 653 -31.01 -9.13 4.89
N SER A 654 -30.57 -7.91 4.68
CA SER A 654 -30.69 -7.20 3.41
C SER A 654 -29.41 -6.43 3.10
N TYR A 655 -29.13 -6.30 1.79
CA TYR A 655 -28.01 -5.51 1.29
C TYR A 655 -28.09 -4.04 1.76
N PRO A 656 -26.95 -3.35 1.79
CA PRO A 656 -26.94 -1.90 1.85
C PRO A 656 -27.81 -1.26 0.77
N LYS A 657 -28.31 -0.06 1.04
CA LYS A 657 -29.31 0.63 0.21
C LYS A 657 -28.72 1.33 -1.01
N ASP A 658 -27.39 1.44 -1.08
CA ASP A 658 -26.74 2.02 -2.25
C ASP A 658 -26.99 1.15 -3.50
N PRO A 659 -27.36 1.73 -4.65
CA PRO A 659 -27.73 0.99 -5.84
C PRO A 659 -26.59 0.15 -6.45
N THR A 660 -25.33 0.36 -6.06
CA THR A 660 -24.23 -0.50 -6.53
C THR A 660 -24.28 -1.90 -5.92
N PHE A 661 -24.98 -2.11 -4.80
CA PHE A 661 -25.24 -3.43 -4.23
C PHE A 661 -26.39 -4.13 -4.97
N ASN A 662 -26.04 -5.20 -5.69
CA ASN A 662 -26.93 -5.95 -6.55
C ASN A 662 -26.56 -7.44 -6.57
N LYS A 663 -26.76 -8.12 -5.43
CA LYS A 663 -26.63 -9.57 -5.27
C LYS A 663 -25.25 -10.18 -5.54
N GLN A 664 -24.18 -9.43 -5.29
CA GLN A 664 -22.81 -9.93 -5.52
C GLN A 664 -22.38 -11.02 -4.54
N MET A 665 -23.11 -11.23 -3.44
CA MET A 665 -22.74 -12.16 -2.36
C MET A 665 -23.44 -13.52 -2.47
N ASP A 666 -24.42 -13.67 -3.37
CA ASP A 666 -25.23 -14.88 -3.59
C ASP A 666 -24.43 -15.89 -4.44
N ILE A 667 -23.96 -16.96 -3.81
CA ILE A 667 -23.23 -18.06 -4.44
C ILE A 667 -24.23 -18.94 -5.18
N LYS A 668 -23.88 -19.36 -6.38
CA LYS A 668 -24.68 -20.28 -7.19
C LYS A 668 -24.10 -21.68 -7.24
N GLU A 669 -22.78 -21.76 -7.37
CA GLU A 669 -22.07 -23.02 -7.54
C GLU A 669 -20.61 -22.85 -7.16
N VAL A 670 -20.05 -23.87 -6.52
CA VAL A 670 -18.61 -24.00 -6.27
C VAL A 670 -18.09 -25.27 -6.91
N GLU A 671 -17.13 -25.13 -7.81
CA GLU A 671 -16.40 -26.23 -8.43
C GLU A 671 -14.96 -26.28 -7.90
N LEU A 672 -14.58 -27.43 -7.34
CA LEU A 672 -13.24 -27.71 -6.83
C LEU A 672 -12.52 -28.66 -7.77
N ILE A 673 -11.41 -28.19 -8.35
CA ILE A 673 -10.57 -28.95 -9.29
C ILE A 673 -9.16 -28.99 -8.74
N GLN A 674 -8.59 -30.17 -8.57
CA GLN A 674 -7.18 -30.35 -8.30
C GLN A 674 -6.39 -30.51 -9.60
N ILE A 675 -5.27 -29.81 -9.70
CA ILE A 675 -4.34 -29.87 -10.82
C ILE A 675 -2.94 -30.07 -10.24
N GLY A 676 -2.50 -31.32 -10.11
CA GLY A 676 -1.26 -31.65 -9.38
C GLY A 676 -1.33 -31.16 -7.93
N THR A 677 -0.42 -30.27 -7.54
CA THR A 677 -0.39 -29.63 -6.21
C THR A 677 -1.05 -28.24 -6.17
N MET A 678 -1.99 -27.95 -7.08
CA MET A 678 -2.77 -26.72 -7.10
C MET A 678 -4.27 -27.03 -6.95
N LEU A 679 -4.95 -26.30 -6.05
CA LEU A 679 -6.41 -26.24 -6.03
C LEU A 679 -6.88 -25.05 -6.88
N ARG A 680 -7.70 -25.36 -7.89
CA ARG A 680 -8.49 -24.39 -8.65
C ARG A 680 -9.92 -24.42 -8.11
N MET A 681 -10.31 -23.35 -7.43
CA MET A 681 -11.67 -23.15 -6.93
C MET A 681 -12.40 -22.14 -7.81
N VAL A 682 -13.47 -22.56 -8.47
CA VAL A 682 -14.32 -21.69 -9.28
C VAL A 682 -15.61 -21.43 -8.52
N VAL A 683 -15.83 -20.18 -8.15
CA VAL A 683 -17.07 -19.73 -7.52
C VAL A 683 -17.90 -19.01 -8.58
N THR A 684 -19.06 -19.57 -8.90
CA THR A 684 -20.06 -18.92 -9.76
C THR A 684 -21.02 -18.15 -8.86
N MET A 685 -21.13 -16.85 -9.09
CA MET A 685 -22.01 -15.94 -8.35
C MET A 685 -23.29 -15.67 -9.15
N GLU A 686 -24.34 -15.18 -8.49
CA GLU A 686 -25.50 -14.59 -9.18
C GLU A 686 -25.09 -13.35 -10.00
N ASN A 687 -24.19 -12.53 -9.47
CA ASN A 687 -23.68 -11.33 -10.13
C ASN A 687 -22.22 -11.03 -9.74
N VAL A 688 -21.43 -10.48 -10.67
CA VAL A 688 -20.08 -9.98 -10.39
C VAL A 688 -19.94 -8.57 -10.98
N THR A 689 -19.55 -7.61 -10.13
CA THR A 689 -19.37 -6.20 -10.51
C THR A 689 -17.95 -5.72 -10.20
N ASP A 690 -17.55 -4.60 -10.81
CA ASP A 690 -16.28 -3.92 -10.59
C ASP A 690 -16.45 -2.39 -10.77
N ILE A 691 -17.58 -1.88 -10.29
CA ILE A 691 -17.99 -0.48 -10.35
C ILE A 691 -16.90 0.44 -9.78
N TRP A 692 -16.16 -0.02 -8.77
CA TRP A 692 -15.08 0.73 -8.12
C TRP A 692 -13.69 0.50 -8.74
N ASN A 693 -13.60 -0.17 -9.89
CA ASN A 693 -12.36 -0.60 -10.52
C ASN A 693 -11.34 -1.27 -9.56
N PRO A 694 -11.78 -2.23 -8.73
CA PRO A 694 -10.92 -2.98 -7.82
C PRO A 694 -9.79 -3.71 -8.57
N ALA A 695 -8.62 -3.80 -7.94
CA ALA A 695 -7.42 -4.42 -8.52
C ALA A 695 -7.65 -5.87 -8.96
N ASN A 696 -8.47 -6.61 -8.21
CA ASN A 696 -8.77 -8.02 -8.43
C ASN A 696 -10.01 -8.25 -9.33
N GLY A 697 -10.64 -7.19 -9.83
CA GLY A 697 -11.71 -7.28 -10.83
C GLY A 697 -13.09 -7.68 -10.30
N PHE A 698 -13.31 -7.65 -8.99
CA PHE A 698 -14.62 -7.82 -8.36
C PHE A 698 -14.80 -6.89 -7.15
N ASP A 699 -16.01 -6.39 -6.90
CA ASP A 699 -16.36 -5.58 -5.70
C ASP A 699 -17.69 -6.04 -5.09
N HIS A 700 -18.05 -5.42 -3.96
CA HIS A 700 -19.25 -5.70 -3.18
C HIS A 700 -19.37 -7.16 -2.71
N VAL A 701 -18.23 -7.86 -2.60
CA VAL A 701 -18.14 -9.19 -2.01
C VAL A 701 -16.75 -9.40 -1.41
N THR A 702 -16.74 -10.02 -0.25
CA THR A 702 -15.56 -10.52 0.45
C THR A 702 -15.77 -12.00 0.67
N PHE A 703 -14.79 -12.79 0.25
CA PHE A 703 -14.76 -14.23 0.53
C PHE A 703 -13.86 -14.48 1.73
N GLN A 704 -14.41 -15.14 2.74
CA GLN A 704 -13.62 -15.80 3.77
C GLN A 704 -13.80 -17.30 3.59
N ILE A 705 -12.74 -17.95 3.13
CA ILE A 705 -12.71 -19.36 2.74
C ILE A 705 -11.84 -20.10 3.74
N TYR A 706 -12.47 -20.91 4.58
CA TYR A 706 -11.84 -21.66 5.65
C TYR A 706 -11.59 -23.10 5.20
N PHE A 707 -10.40 -23.61 5.47
CA PHE A 707 -9.98 -24.97 5.20
C PHE A 707 -9.76 -25.70 6.52
N ASP A 708 -10.42 -26.84 6.68
CA ASP A 708 -10.35 -27.75 7.82
C ASP A 708 -9.61 -29.03 7.41
N ASP A 709 -8.44 -29.24 8.00
CA ASP A 709 -7.65 -30.45 7.85
C ASP A 709 -8.09 -31.46 8.93
N PRO A 710 -8.66 -32.62 8.54
CA PRO A 710 -9.23 -33.57 9.50
C PRO A 710 -8.20 -34.18 10.47
N ASP A 711 -6.91 -34.04 10.18
CA ASP A 711 -5.81 -34.53 11.01
C ASP A 711 -5.21 -33.44 11.92
N LYS A 712 -5.66 -32.19 11.80
CA LYS A 712 -5.22 -31.06 12.62
C LYS A 712 -6.32 -30.59 13.54
N LYS A 713 -5.95 -29.62 14.37
CA LYS A 713 -6.89 -28.92 15.24
C LYS A 713 -6.60 -27.44 15.10
N GLY A 714 -7.58 -26.72 14.58
CA GLY A 714 -7.49 -25.32 14.26
C GLY A 714 -8.27 -24.42 15.22
N ALA A 715 -8.70 -23.28 14.69
CA ALA A 715 -9.52 -22.30 15.40
C ALA A 715 -11.01 -22.50 15.08
N VAL A 716 -11.88 -22.10 16.01
CA VAL A 716 -13.34 -22.23 15.85
C VAL A 716 -13.98 -20.88 15.53
N GLU A 717 -13.46 -19.79 16.11
CA GLU A 717 -13.95 -18.43 15.86
C GLU A 717 -13.56 -17.98 14.46
N LEU A 718 -14.51 -17.37 13.74
CA LEU A 718 -14.30 -16.80 12.42
C LEU A 718 -13.88 -15.33 12.57
N PRO A 719 -12.65 -14.94 12.16
CA PRO A 719 -12.15 -13.58 12.37
C PRO A 719 -13.09 -12.51 11.82
N PHE A 720 -13.46 -11.56 12.68
CA PHE A 720 -14.32 -10.39 12.43
C PHE A 720 -15.78 -10.67 12.02
N GLN A 721 -16.20 -11.94 11.96
CA GLN A 721 -17.53 -12.31 11.50
C GLN A 721 -18.58 -12.46 12.61
N ASN A 722 -18.24 -12.35 13.89
CA ASN A 722 -19.16 -12.68 15.00
C ASN A 722 -19.78 -14.09 14.86
N ALA A 723 -19.03 -15.05 14.31
CA ALA A 723 -19.49 -16.39 14.02
C ALA A 723 -18.40 -17.42 14.34
N THR A 724 -18.80 -18.68 14.36
CA THR A 724 -17.93 -19.84 14.55
C THR A 724 -18.13 -20.84 13.43
N MET A 725 -17.13 -21.66 13.16
CA MET A 725 -17.26 -22.80 12.25
C MET A 725 -18.50 -23.66 12.56
N PRO A 726 -19.24 -24.11 11.53
CA PRO A 726 -20.43 -24.93 11.73
C PRO A 726 -20.07 -26.34 12.20
N ASN A 727 -21.07 -27.10 12.67
CA ASN A 727 -20.97 -28.54 12.94
C ASN A 727 -19.86 -28.98 13.92
N SER A 728 -19.41 -28.08 14.81
CA SER A 728 -18.26 -28.32 15.71
C SER A 728 -16.94 -28.60 14.98
N LEU A 729 -16.84 -28.14 13.72
CA LEU A 729 -15.58 -28.09 12.99
C LEU A 729 -14.70 -26.95 13.52
N ASP A 730 -13.47 -26.96 13.08
CA ASP A 730 -12.48 -25.90 13.20
C ASP A 730 -11.91 -25.58 11.81
N TRP A 731 -11.02 -24.59 11.73
CA TRP A 731 -10.31 -24.23 10.51
C TRP A 731 -8.82 -24.07 10.79
N ASP A 732 -7.99 -24.54 9.87
CA ASP A 732 -6.52 -24.47 9.93
C ASP A 732 -5.96 -23.36 9.04
N TYR A 733 -6.66 -23.05 7.94
CA TYR A 733 -6.25 -22.00 7.02
C TYR A 733 -7.45 -21.17 6.55
N GLU A 734 -7.22 -19.88 6.33
CA GLU A 734 -8.23 -18.94 5.84
C GLU A 734 -7.68 -18.16 4.64
N VAL A 735 -8.36 -18.24 3.50
CA VAL A 735 -8.21 -17.24 2.43
C VAL A 735 -9.19 -16.11 2.70
N TYR A 736 -8.64 -14.91 2.88
CA TYR A 736 -9.38 -13.66 2.94
C TYR A 736 -9.23 -12.93 1.61
N ALA A 737 -10.29 -12.83 0.81
CA ALA A 737 -10.23 -12.26 -0.53
C ALA A 737 -11.26 -11.16 -0.76
N THR A 738 -10.77 -9.99 -1.19
CA THR A 738 -11.56 -8.82 -1.56
C THR A 738 -11.15 -8.31 -2.94
N GLY A 739 -11.89 -7.36 -3.48
CA GLY A 739 -11.51 -6.62 -4.68
C GLY A 739 -10.15 -5.91 -4.58
N TRP A 740 -9.74 -5.56 -3.36
CA TRP A 740 -8.56 -4.71 -3.10
C TRP A 740 -7.33 -5.50 -2.69
N GLY A 741 -7.49 -6.71 -2.15
CA GLY A 741 -6.38 -7.53 -1.68
C GLY A 741 -6.81 -8.96 -1.36
N ILE A 742 -5.85 -9.86 -1.46
CA ILE A 742 -6.02 -11.27 -1.10
C ILE A 742 -4.91 -11.64 -0.11
N SER A 743 -5.28 -12.30 0.97
CA SER A 743 -4.37 -12.80 2.01
C SER A 743 -4.71 -14.25 2.34
N LEU A 744 -3.71 -14.97 2.82
CA LEU A 744 -3.87 -16.32 3.37
C LEU A 744 -3.32 -16.32 4.79
N PHE A 745 -4.03 -16.96 5.70
CA PHE A 745 -3.68 -17.06 7.10
C PHE A 745 -3.70 -18.52 7.54
N SER A 746 -2.81 -18.88 8.46
CA SER A 746 -3.01 -20.04 9.34
C SER A 746 -3.96 -19.68 10.48
N SER A 747 -4.49 -20.68 11.18
CA SER A 747 -5.30 -20.48 12.38
C SER A 747 -4.49 -20.09 13.62
N GLU A 748 -3.16 -20.20 13.56
CA GLU A 748 -2.26 -19.83 14.65
C GLU A 748 -2.42 -18.37 15.04
N ASN A 749 -2.49 -18.10 16.35
CA ASN A 749 -2.68 -16.77 16.94
C ASN A 749 -3.94 -16.01 16.47
N SER A 750 -4.92 -16.71 15.89
CA SER A 750 -6.22 -16.14 15.49
C SER A 750 -7.18 -15.97 16.66
N SER A 751 -8.18 -15.11 16.47
CA SER A 751 -9.31 -14.94 17.40
C SER A 751 -10.50 -14.32 16.66
N ALA A 752 -11.63 -14.15 17.35
CA ALA A 752 -12.79 -13.45 16.80
C ALA A 752 -12.49 -12.01 16.31
N ASN A 753 -11.42 -11.36 16.80
CA ASN A 753 -11.05 -9.99 16.43
C ASN A 753 -9.65 -9.89 15.80
N LYS A 754 -9.09 -11.02 15.34
CA LYS A 754 -7.74 -11.05 14.78
C LYS A 754 -7.59 -12.22 13.82
N TYR A 755 -7.18 -11.94 12.58
CA TYR A 755 -6.70 -12.98 11.67
C TYR A 755 -5.52 -13.74 12.29
N GLY A 756 -5.25 -14.96 11.82
CA GLY A 756 -4.07 -15.69 12.28
C GLY A 756 -2.79 -15.27 11.58
N ASP A 757 -1.75 -16.10 11.67
CA ASP A 757 -0.44 -15.74 11.11
C ASP A 757 -0.46 -15.80 9.57
N PRO A 758 0.02 -14.76 8.86
CA PRO A 758 -0.05 -14.67 7.41
C PRO A 758 0.89 -15.65 6.71
N ILE A 759 0.42 -16.18 5.58
CA ILE A 759 1.13 -17.14 4.72
C ILE A 759 1.29 -16.53 3.34
N THR A 760 2.48 -16.69 2.76
CA THR A 760 2.77 -16.31 1.36
C THR A 760 3.34 -17.50 0.58
N PRO A 761 3.04 -17.63 -0.73
CA PRO A 761 2.25 -16.71 -1.54
C PRO A 761 0.75 -16.75 -1.22
N ALA A 762 0.10 -15.59 -1.27
CA ALA A 762 -1.36 -15.51 -1.23
C ALA A 762 -1.95 -16.05 -2.55
N PRO A 763 -3.18 -16.60 -2.55
CA PRO A 763 -3.84 -17.04 -3.76
C PRO A 763 -3.89 -15.99 -4.87
N THR A 764 -3.95 -16.43 -6.13
CA THR A 764 -4.25 -15.55 -7.26
C THR A 764 -5.70 -15.69 -7.66
N THR A 765 -6.25 -14.64 -8.28
CA THR A 765 -7.62 -14.63 -8.76
C THR A 765 -7.71 -14.31 -10.25
N GLN A 766 -8.74 -14.87 -10.89
CA GLN A 766 -9.16 -14.51 -12.25
C GLN A 766 -10.67 -14.33 -12.28
N VAL A 767 -11.13 -13.22 -12.84
CA VAL A 767 -12.57 -12.90 -12.92
C VAL A 767 -13.06 -12.97 -14.36
N ASN A 768 -14.14 -13.71 -14.59
CA ASN A 768 -14.92 -13.70 -15.82
C ASN A 768 -16.33 -13.18 -15.54
N LYS A 769 -16.52 -11.86 -15.73
CA LYS A 769 -17.80 -11.17 -15.51
C LYS A 769 -18.91 -11.60 -16.48
N GLN A 770 -18.58 -12.14 -17.64
CA GLN A 770 -19.61 -12.63 -18.59
C GLN A 770 -20.27 -13.92 -18.11
N GLU A 771 -19.53 -14.71 -17.33
CA GLU A 771 -20.00 -15.96 -16.75
C GLU A 771 -20.30 -15.85 -15.24
N ASN A 772 -20.14 -14.65 -14.65
CA ASN A 772 -20.20 -14.41 -13.20
C ASN A 772 -19.30 -15.36 -12.39
N LYS A 773 -18.08 -15.62 -12.88
CA LYS A 773 -17.13 -16.53 -12.23
C LYS A 773 -15.94 -15.80 -11.63
N ILE A 774 -15.60 -16.18 -10.42
CA ILE A 774 -14.36 -15.80 -9.74
C ILE A 774 -13.59 -17.10 -9.49
N THR A 775 -12.36 -17.18 -10.02
CA THR A 775 -11.50 -18.36 -9.89
C THR A 775 -10.35 -18.05 -8.96
N PHE A 776 -10.19 -18.83 -7.89
CA PHE A 776 -9.02 -18.79 -7.01
C PHE A 776 -8.06 -19.94 -7.35
N MET A 777 -6.78 -19.62 -7.45
CA MET A 777 -5.69 -20.61 -7.59
C MET A 777 -4.90 -20.63 -6.28
N ILE A 778 -4.93 -21.76 -5.60
CA ILE A 778 -4.38 -21.95 -4.25
C ILE A 778 -3.36 -23.09 -4.30
N PRO A 779 -2.05 -22.81 -4.17
CA PRO A 779 -1.04 -23.85 -4.09
C PRO A 779 -1.27 -24.71 -2.83
N LEU A 780 -1.37 -26.02 -2.96
CA LEU A 780 -1.63 -26.91 -1.81
C LEU A 780 -0.49 -26.90 -0.80
N SER A 781 0.73 -26.56 -1.24
CA SER A 781 1.87 -26.37 -0.37
C SER A 781 1.67 -25.25 0.67
N THR A 782 0.84 -24.24 0.39
CA THR A 782 0.51 -23.19 1.39
C THR A 782 -0.50 -23.66 2.43
N LEU A 783 -1.12 -24.82 2.21
CA LEU A 783 -1.99 -25.52 3.16
C LEU A 783 -1.28 -26.72 3.81
N ASP A 784 0.03 -26.85 3.61
CA ASP A 784 0.85 -28.00 4.04
C ASP A 784 0.33 -29.37 3.57
N THR A 785 -0.28 -29.45 2.37
CA THR A 785 -0.78 -30.71 1.82
C THR A 785 -0.47 -30.88 0.32
N SER A 786 -0.67 -32.09 -0.18
CA SER A 786 -0.73 -32.42 -1.61
C SER A 786 -2.03 -33.16 -1.97
N ASP A 787 -2.87 -33.44 -0.98
CA ASP A 787 -4.11 -34.21 -1.11
C ASP A 787 -5.18 -33.59 -0.20
N LEU A 788 -6.35 -33.35 -0.77
CA LEU A 788 -7.49 -32.76 -0.06
C LEU A 788 -8.56 -33.78 0.33
N SER A 789 -8.33 -35.08 0.10
CA SER A 789 -9.28 -36.12 0.52
C SER A 789 -9.59 -36.01 2.01
N GLY A 790 -10.88 -35.96 2.34
CA GLY A 790 -11.37 -35.82 3.71
C GLY A 790 -11.45 -34.39 4.26
N TRP A 791 -10.87 -33.40 3.57
CA TRP A 791 -10.91 -32.00 3.99
C TRP A 791 -12.32 -31.41 3.90
N THR A 792 -12.59 -30.43 4.77
CA THR A 792 -13.80 -29.62 4.70
C THR A 792 -13.43 -28.18 4.33
N ILE A 793 -14.19 -27.56 3.44
CA ILE A 793 -14.04 -26.16 3.06
C ILE A 793 -15.34 -25.44 3.41
N TYR A 794 -15.23 -24.33 4.13
CA TYR A 794 -16.37 -23.46 4.46
C TYR A 794 -16.16 -22.10 3.82
N ILE A 795 -17.04 -21.70 2.92
CA ILE A 795 -16.99 -20.43 2.21
C ILE A 795 -18.08 -19.54 2.78
N THR A 796 -17.75 -18.30 3.10
CA THR A 796 -18.71 -17.28 3.52
C THR A 796 -18.53 -16.03 2.68
N THR A 797 -19.63 -15.34 2.41
CA THR A 797 -19.61 -14.04 1.73
C THR A 797 -20.15 -12.93 2.62
N TYR A 798 -19.56 -11.75 2.49
CA TYR A 798 -20.04 -10.51 3.10
C TYR A 798 -19.52 -9.30 2.30
N ASP A 799 -19.58 -8.08 2.83
CA ASP A 799 -18.87 -6.92 2.24
C ASP A 799 -17.83 -6.30 3.17
N TYR A 800 -16.77 -5.75 2.55
CA TYR A 800 -15.65 -5.11 3.22
C TYR A 800 -15.49 -3.67 2.77
N ASP A 801 -15.32 -2.79 3.74
CA ASP A 801 -14.87 -1.42 3.49
C ASP A 801 -13.34 -1.39 3.39
N GLY A 802 -12.81 -1.25 2.18
CA GLY A 802 -11.38 -1.26 1.92
C GLY A 802 -10.62 -0.02 2.42
N ILE A 803 -11.34 1.07 2.69
CA ILE A 803 -10.76 2.32 3.21
C ILE A 803 -10.66 2.21 4.73
N GLU A 804 -11.77 1.88 5.38
CA GLU A 804 -11.84 1.74 6.83
C GLU A 804 -11.27 0.40 7.33
N GLY A 805 -10.96 -0.51 6.42
CA GLY A 805 -10.37 -1.80 6.74
C GLY A 805 -11.28 -2.70 7.58
N VAL A 806 -12.61 -2.63 7.43
CA VAL A 806 -13.53 -3.43 8.27
C VAL A 806 -14.66 -4.04 7.48
N LEU A 807 -15.16 -5.20 7.92
CA LEU A 807 -16.43 -5.73 7.42
C LEU A 807 -17.54 -4.73 7.74
N ARG A 808 -18.36 -4.41 6.73
CA ARG A 808 -19.37 -3.35 6.85
C ARG A 808 -20.34 -3.60 8.02
N PRO A 809 -20.91 -2.56 8.63
CA PRO A 809 -21.80 -2.74 9.76
C PRO A 809 -23.10 -3.46 9.40
N LEU A 810 -23.62 -4.26 10.35
CA LEU A 810 -24.96 -4.83 10.33
C LEU A 810 -25.86 -4.07 11.32
N SER A 811 -27.06 -3.69 10.87
CA SER A 811 -28.00 -2.92 11.69
C SER A 811 -29.45 -3.35 11.43
N PRO A 812 -30.39 -3.05 12.34
CA PRO A 812 -31.78 -3.49 12.15
C PRO A 812 -32.43 -2.90 10.90
N ASN A 813 -32.13 -1.63 10.59
CA ASN A 813 -32.79 -0.88 9.52
C ASN A 813 -32.00 -0.81 8.21
N GLY A 814 -30.71 -1.17 8.25
CA GLY A 814 -29.76 -0.93 7.16
C GLY A 814 -29.55 0.55 6.84
N GLY A 815 -28.60 0.82 5.98
CA GLY A 815 -28.17 2.16 5.58
C GLY A 815 -27.60 2.16 4.17
N PRO A 816 -27.16 3.31 3.65
CA PRO A 816 -26.49 3.38 2.36
C PRO A 816 -25.33 2.39 2.25
N TRP A 817 -24.50 2.32 3.31
CA TRP A 817 -23.29 1.50 3.38
C TRP A 817 -23.30 0.46 4.52
N SER A 818 -24.48 0.09 5.02
CA SER A 818 -24.61 -0.89 6.11
C SER A 818 -25.76 -1.85 5.84
N PHE A 819 -25.55 -3.14 6.15
CA PHE A 819 -26.55 -4.18 5.99
C PHE A 819 -27.74 -3.99 6.95
N GLY A 820 -28.90 -4.46 6.52
CA GLY A 820 -30.17 -4.41 7.26
C GLY A 820 -30.57 -5.76 7.86
N GLY A 821 -31.58 -5.75 8.74
CA GLY A 821 -32.27 -6.97 9.17
C GLY A 821 -31.58 -7.80 10.27
N GLY A 822 -30.53 -7.29 10.89
CA GLY A 822 -29.83 -7.94 12.00
C GLY A 822 -29.33 -6.96 13.07
N ASN A 823 -28.73 -7.47 14.14
CA ASN A 823 -28.09 -6.65 15.18
C ASN A 823 -26.58 -6.56 14.92
N PRO A 824 -25.89 -5.52 15.44
CA PRO A 824 -24.43 -5.36 15.26
C PRO A 824 -23.58 -6.53 15.78
N THR A 825 -24.13 -7.35 16.68
CA THR A 825 -23.47 -8.52 17.27
C THR A 825 -23.83 -9.83 16.58
N ASP A 826 -24.75 -9.81 15.62
CA ASP A 826 -25.12 -11.02 14.88
C ASP A 826 -23.99 -11.36 13.87
N PRO A 827 -23.95 -12.61 13.36
CA PRO A 827 -22.99 -13.02 12.34
C PRO A 827 -22.96 -12.11 11.12
N LYS A 828 -21.76 -11.73 10.66
CA LYS A 828 -21.54 -10.99 9.41
C LYS A 828 -21.28 -11.96 8.27
N ILE A 829 -22.31 -12.76 7.97
CA ILE A 829 -22.33 -13.73 6.86
C ILE A 829 -23.61 -13.43 6.10
N MET A 830 -23.49 -13.17 4.80
CA MET A 830 -24.62 -12.93 3.91
C MET A 830 -25.08 -14.24 3.29
N ASP A 831 -24.13 -15.03 2.81
CA ASP A 831 -24.32 -16.35 2.25
C ASP A 831 -23.14 -17.28 2.63
N ASP A 832 -23.35 -18.59 2.60
CA ASP A 832 -22.35 -19.59 2.99
C ASP A 832 -22.52 -20.98 2.35
N VAL A 833 -21.39 -21.62 2.03
CA VAL A 833 -21.36 -22.97 1.45
C VAL A 833 -20.38 -23.85 2.22
N LEU A 834 -20.83 -25.01 2.69
CA LEU A 834 -20.00 -26.03 3.34
C LEU A 834 -19.77 -27.24 2.42
N ILE A 835 -18.51 -27.50 2.10
CA ILE A 835 -18.10 -28.52 1.12
C ILE A 835 -17.21 -29.55 1.80
N LYS A 836 -17.60 -30.83 1.72
CA LYS A 836 -16.75 -31.94 2.15
C LYS A 836 -16.18 -32.68 0.94
N ILE A 837 -14.86 -32.84 0.91
CA ILE A 837 -14.14 -33.58 -0.12
C ILE A 837 -14.08 -35.06 0.30
N GLU A 838 -14.36 -35.96 -0.65
CA GLU A 838 -14.51 -37.41 -0.40
C GLU A 838 -13.18 -38.18 -0.34
#